data_AF-A0A1G2WGZ3-F1
#
_entry.id   AF-A0A1G2WGZ3-F1
#
_cell.length_a   1.000
_cell.length_b   1.000
_cell.length_c   1.000
_cell.angle_alpha   90.00
_cell.angle_beta   90.00
_cell.angle_gamma   90.00
#
_symmetry.space_group_name_H-M   'P 1'
#
loop_
_entity.id
_entity.type
_entity.pdbx_description
1 polymer ?
#
loop_
_entity_poly.entity_id
_entity_poly.type
_entity_poly.pdbx_seq_one_letter_code
_entity_poly.pdbx_strand_id
1 'polypeptide(L)'
;MGIAAALFAGCSSGGGGTVAGGGGGGGGNTVADAVAKGASSVVADKISVLDSSESPPGAGKSTAKPITEFVATADWNKDKTFTYVHDRSTEVFTNVNEILCQIAQTNYVAMAGKGAYKALINQSLCKGNDSASNAGSSQQGDTSASSAPDYNTWTVDSKINAAGQLEAHVWVHEKARSEQNWSEPAKVITAKLVVSKTKDEVPPYGLFRIDFRGFDELTGSVKFQGLLETVQDAAGVVQLRFADKEANGQFEEKAAVIKDSDTSGRGTVYQTGNDNGTPQTYQSNFAFDSNYFRRTNSGEDKCFDRKNFEQSAWRYGLYDFETGDRFTVKSGISYNTKEDGSGTYGWIGYWGMWSPDNGASIVGNTVYNKDQSTGVTTPYTLTTYNGKLKKHTQHSTTLGDILNIPLEGYSEPDSLNPGQMVMYRVIWDGASLVKTAKAPQNMSGPPAWEPLTTPVPLDTSNMRFGGDLNFWSQALGGQVRIPLQSCTYTPGSFGAPGTTSCSNPSSTSPVIFYTEDIVYPGDAVPTTLTCFDNCPQAPTADGMDPLGLTYSQDYTPGFAGHAYTFANMTLKDSGNAGNPALLATAPANQSWGFNSGALVDLATYQAQLDCGNNSGQICGWKGWTLPVFYTWETGPNNWNKLSIVTSGDSVVTFDPPVKVEYTHSQTVNTAADYKYNGVKFFLDYNGFGELHGIPGKCFDMATGQETMDCSGGNKRYVPEFSIAAGSTVKNGTTTYYVKPLEVEQRMVKKDPGVCTAAGVTAPSTALPLPDAATDSVDPGLKGLEPAAEVKVIGGVIQTTTAKSVLRKFLGL
;
A
#
# COMPACT_ATOMS: atom_id res chain seq x y z
N MET A 1 11.68 -9.74 2.65
CA MET A 1 10.55 -10.68 2.45
C MET A 1 11.07 -12.07 2.71
N GLY A 2 10.59 -12.75 3.76
CA GLY A 2 10.94 -14.14 4.00
C GLY A 2 10.15 -15.11 3.14
N ILE A 3 10.60 -16.36 3.04
CA ILE A 3 9.96 -17.38 2.19
C ILE A 3 8.52 -17.59 2.63
N ALA A 4 8.26 -17.61 3.94
CA ALA A 4 6.90 -17.73 4.43
C ALA A 4 5.98 -16.51 4.15
N ALA A 5 6.54 -15.33 3.85
CA ALA A 5 5.80 -14.20 3.28
C ALA A 5 5.68 -14.31 1.74
N ALA A 6 6.69 -14.88 1.07
CA ALA A 6 6.69 -15.14 -0.37
C ALA A 6 5.69 -16.24 -0.77
N LEU A 7 5.39 -17.20 0.13
CA LEU A 7 4.29 -18.17 0.02
C LEU A 7 2.95 -17.53 -0.39
N PHE A 8 2.72 -16.27 0.00
CA PHE A 8 1.36 -15.74 0.13
C PHE A 8 1.19 -14.32 -0.41
N ALA A 9 2.01 -13.87 -1.37
CA ALA A 9 1.91 -12.54 -1.99
C ALA A 9 0.69 -12.35 -2.94
N GLY A 10 -0.55 -12.60 -2.49
CA GLY A 10 -1.80 -12.05 -3.04
C GLY A 10 -2.25 -10.76 -2.30
N CYS A 11 -3.34 -10.10 -2.74
CA CYS A 11 -3.58 -8.68 -2.45
C CYS A 11 -4.98 -8.32 -1.84
N SER A 12 -5.02 -7.99 -0.53
CA SER A 12 -6.17 -7.47 0.30
C SER A 12 -7.32 -8.45 0.65
N SER A 13 -8.53 -8.11 1.10
CA SER A 13 -8.90 -7.36 2.31
C SER A 13 -9.76 -8.25 3.25
N GLY A 14 -9.83 -7.94 4.55
CA GLY A 14 -10.27 -8.89 5.58
C GLY A 14 -11.78 -8.98 5.90
N GLY A 15 -12.13 -10.04 6.62
CA GLY A 15 -13.37 -10.14 7.40
C GLY A 15 -13.36 -11.36 8.35
N GLY A 16 -13.13 -11.14 9.65
CA GLY A 16 -13.09 -12.21 10.67
C GLY A 16 -13.59 -11.71 12.03
N GLY A 17 -14.73 -12.24 12.49
CA GLY A 17 -15.37 -11.81 13.73
C GLY A 17 -14.91 -12.60 14.95
N THR A 18 -14.70 -11.91 16.08
CA THR A 18 -14.39 -12.54 17.37
C THR A 18 -15.64 -12.83 18.17
N VAL A 19 -15.82 -14.09 18.59
CA VAL A 19 -16.86 -14.50 19.55
C VAL A 19 -16.32 -14.31 20.96
N ALA A 20 -17.04 -13.58 21.80
CA ALA A 20 -16.64 -13.33 23.19
C ALA A 20 -16.79 -14.60 24.05
N GLY A 21 -15.69 -15.06 24.64
CA GLY A 21 -15.68 -16.18 25.58
C GLY A 21 -15.95 -15.73 27.02
N GLY A 22 -17.15 -16.03 27.55
CA GLY A 22 -17.42 -15.93 28.98
C GLY A 22 -16.75 -17.07 29.76
N GLY A 23 -16.10 -16.77 30.88
CA GLY A 23 -15.31 -17.75 31.63
C GLY A 23 -16.12 -18.70 32.51
N GLY A 24 -15.60 -19.91 32.73
CA GLY A 24 -16.05 -20.82 33.79
C GLY A 24 -15.75 -22.31 33.54
N GLY A 25 -14.93 -22.92 34.41
CA GLY A 25 -14.83 -24.38 34.55
C GLY A 25 -13.53 -25.00 33.99
N GLY A 26 -12.59 -25.34 34.88
CA GLY A 26 -11.36 -26.03 34.51
C GLY A 26 -11.58 -27.53 34.26
N GLY A 27 -11.22 -27.98 33.06
CA GLY A 27 -11.06 -29.39 32.70
C GLY A 27 -10.18 -29.47 31.45
N GLY A 28 -9.12 -30.28 31.48
CA GLY A 28 -8.21 -30.40 30.35
C GLY A 28 -8.92 -30.95 29.12
N ASN A 29 -8.85 -30.24 27.99
CA ASN A 29 -9.48 -30.64 26.73
C ASN A 29 -8.48 -31.42 25.88
N THR A 30 -8.65 -32.74 25.83
CA THR A 30 -7.86 -33.58 24.93
C THR A 30 -8.13 -33.19 23.47
N VAL A 31 -7.21 -33.57 22.56
CA VAL A 31 -7.38 -33.32 21.11
C VAL A 31 -8.70 -33.92 20.58
N ALA A 32 -9.11 -35.08 21.10
CA ALA A 32 -10.38 -35.72 20.75
C ALA A 32 -11.60 -34.93 21.28
N ASP A 33 -11.53 -34.38 22.49
CA ASP A 33 -12.61 -33.53 23.05
C ASP A 33 -12.77 -32.22 22.27
N ALA A 34 -11.67 -31.62 21.82
CA ALA A 34 -11.70 -30.40 21.04
C ALA A 34 -12.35 -30.60 19.65
N VAL A 35 -12.05 -31.73 18.99
CA VAL A 35 -12.73 -32.14 17.75
C VAL A 35 -14.21 -32.45 18.01
N ALA A 36 -14.55 -33.18 19.08
CA ALA A 36 -15.93 -33.49 19.44
C ALA A 36 -16.77 -32.24 19.77
N LYS A 37 -16.14 -31.20 20.34
CA LYS A 37 -16.76 -29.88 20.60
C LYS A 37 -16.83 -28.99 19.36
N GLY A 38 -16.23 -29.40 18.23
CA GLY A 38 -16.24 -28.63 16.99
C GLY A 38 -15.47 -27.31 17.08
N ALA A 39 -14.37 -27.26 17.85
CA ALA A 39 -13.47 -26.11 17.84
C ALA A 39 -12.93 -25.85 16.42
N SER A 40 -12.59 -24.60 16.10
CA SER A 40 -12.03 -24.22 14.79
C SER A 40 -10.52 -24.51 14.69
N SER A 41 -9.79 -24.27 15.79
CA SER A 41 -8.34 -24.44 15.94
C SER A 41 -7.99 -25.03 17.31
N VAL A 42 -6.86 -25.74 17.41
CA VAL A 42 -6.31 -26.31 18.67
C VAL A 42 -4.84 -25.97 18.90
N VAL A 43 -4.19 -25.33 17.93
CA VAL A 43 -2.87 -24.69 18.09
C VAL A 43 -3.06 -23.22 18.41
N ALA A 44 -2.02 -22.52 18.87
CA ALA A 44 -2.09 -21.07 19.02
C ALA A 44 -2.20 -20.40 17.64
N ASP A 45 -3.21 -19.54 17.44
CA ASP A 45 -3.41 -18.85 16.15
C ASP A 45 -2.42 -17.69 15.95
N LYS A 46 -1.77 -17.23 17.03
CA LYS A 46 -0.70 -16.22 17.07
C LYS A 46 0.27 -16.49 18.23
N ILE A 47 1.49 -16.00 18.09
CA ILE A 47 2.59 -16.07 19.04
C ILE A 47 3.10 -14.65 19.27
N SER A 48 2.91 -14.17 20.50
CA SER A 48 3.36 -12.85 20.93
C SER A 48 4.68 -12.96 21.68
N VAL A 49 5.73 -12.38 21.10
CA VAL A 49 6.99 -12.02 21.79
C VAL A 49 6.94 -10.57 22.27
N LEU A 50 6.14 -9.74 21.60
CA LEU A 50 5.90 -8.33 21.91
C LEU A 50 4.39 -8.05 21.84
N ASP A 51 3.76 -8.03 23.02
CA ASP A 51 2.37 -7.58 23.14
C ASP A 51 2.28 -6.09 22.79
N SER A 52 1.35 -5.73 21.90
CA SER A 52 0.97 -4.33 21.67
C SER A 52 0.12 -3.81 22.84
N SER A 53 0.26 -2.52 23.13
CA SER A 53 -0.65 -1.86 24.07
C SER A 53 -1.99 -1.61 23.39
N GLU A 54 -3.10 -1.97 24.05
CA GLU A 54 -4.48 -1.78 23.56
C GLU A 54 -4.90 -0.30 23.43
N SER A 55 -3.99 0.64 23.63
CA SER A 55 -4.24 2.08 23.51
C SER A 55 -4.05 2.54 22.06
N PRO A 56 -5.12 2.99 21.36
CA PRO A 56 -5.00 3.58 20.04
C PRO A 56 -4.12 4.84 20.06
N PRO A 57 -3.58 5.28 18.90
CA PRO A 57 -2.67 6.41 18.81
C PRO A 57 -3.29 7.64 19.45
N GLY A 58 -2.47 8.29 20.29
CA GLY A 58 -2.94 9.02 21.45
C GLY A 58 -4.13 9.92 21.19
N ALA A 59 -5.13 9.84 22.07
CA ALA A 59 -6.22 10.80 22.15
C ALA A 59 -5.69 12.17 22.60
N GLY A 60 -4.93 12.83 21.72
CA GLY A 60 -4.88 14.28 21.66
C GLY A 60 -6.33 14.75 21.66
N LYS A 61 -6.67 15.66 22.57
CA LYS A 61 -8.05 16.08 22.80
C LYS A 61 -8.56 16.84 21.58
N SER A 62 -9.05 16.11 20.58
CA SER A 62 -9.64 16.72 19.41
C SER A 62 -10.87 17.49 19.84
N THR A 63 -11.09 18.65 19.24
CA THR A 63 -12.31 19.44 19.41
C THR A 63 -13.48 18.86 18.61
N ALA A 64 -13.39 17.60 18.16
CA ALA A 64 -14.50 16.92 17.52
C ALA A 64 -15.65 16.79 18.52
N LYS A 65 -16.87 16.94 18.00
CA LYS A 65 -18.10 16.59 18.70
C LYS A 65 -17.94 15.16 19.26
N PRO A 66 -18.33 14.87 20.51
CA PRO A 66 -18.29 13.49 21.01
C PRO A 66 -19.07 12.63 20.01
N ILE A 67 -18.45 11.53 19.57
CA ILE A 67 -19.06 10.61 18.59
C ILE A 67 -20.43 10.23 19.15
N THR A 68 -21.48 10.71 18.49
CA THR A 68 -22.85 10.26 18.78
C THR A 68 -22.84 8.76 18.56
N GLU A 69 -23.19 7.98 19.59
CA GLU A 69 -23.12 6.52 19.53
C GLU A 69 -23.88 6.02 18.29
N PHE A 70 -23.11 5.63 17.27
CA PHE A 70 -23.68 4.99 16.09
C PHE A 70 -24.38 3.71 16.52
N VAL A 71 -25.40 3.29 15.78
CA VAL A 71 -26.06 2.00 16.02
C VAL A 71 -25.00 0.88 16.08
N ALA A 72 -25.18 -0.10 16.97
CA ALA A 72 -24.17 -1.16 17.17
C ALA A 72 -23.85 -1.96 15.88
N THR A 73 -24.74 -1.89 14.89
CA THR A 73 -24.60 -2.49 13.54
C THR A 73 -23.90 -1.61 12.52
N ALA A 74 -23.57 -0.35 12.81
CA ALA A 74 -22.79 0.52 11.93
C ALA A 74 -21.37 -0.03 11.78
N ASP A 75 -20.78 0.11 10.59
CA ASP A 75 -19.45 -0.44 10.31
C ASP A 75 -18.36 0.19 11.20
N TRP A 76 -18.53 1.46 11.60
CA TRP A 76 -17.69 2.09 12.61
C TRP A 76 -17.55 1.25 13.89
N ASN A 77 -18.63 0.60 14.34
CA ASN A 77 -18.59 -0.20 15.57
C ASN A 77 -18.02 -1.61 15.35
N LYS A 78 -18.18 -2.16 14.14
CA LYS A 78 -17.61 -3.47 13.74
C LYS A 78 -16.10 -3.39 13.57
N ASP A 79 -15.63 -2.38 12.85
CA ASP A 79 -14.26 -2.25 12.38
C ASP A 79 -13.30 -1.90 13.51
N LYS A 80 -12.34 -2.79 13.78
CA LYS A 80 -11.33 -2.62 14.81
C LYS A 80 -10.01 -2.15 14.21
N THR A 81 -9.30 -1.35 14.99
CA THR A 81 -7.90 -1.02 14.71
C THR A 81 -7.04 -2.24 15.04
N PHE A 82 -6.28 -2.73 14.06
CA PHE A 82 -5.22 -3.70 14.27
C PHE A 82 -3.96 -2.96 14.73
N THR A 83 -3.28 -3.50 15.74
CA THR A 83 -2.10 -2.87 16.35
C THR A 83 -0.98 -3.89 16.55
N TYR A 84 0.18 -3.65 15.94
CA TYR A 84 1.36 -4.52 16.02
C TYR A 84 2.58 -3.78 16.57
N VAL A 85 3.51 -4.51 17.19
CA VAL A 85 4.81 -3.96 17.61
C VAL A 85 5.88 -4.35 16.59
N HIS A 86 6.60 -3.36 16.05
CA HIS A 86 7.68 -3.61 15.09
C HIS A 86 9.06 -3.59 15.77
N ASP A 87 9.73 -4.74 15.76
CA ASP A 87 11.16 -4.89 16.09
C ASP A 87 11.84 -5.84 15.08
N ARG A 88 13.09 -5.54 14.69
CA ARG A 88 13.87 -6.37 13.76
C ARG A 88 14.05 -7.82 14.26
N SER A 89 14.10 -8.03 15.57
CA SER A 89 14.19 -9.37 16.16
C SER A 89 12.84 -10.10 16.26
N THR A 90 11.74 -9.45 15.86
CA THR A 90 10.41 -10.08 15.77
C THR A 90 9.87 -10.30 14.36
N GLU A 91 10.54 -9.80 13.32
CA GLU A 91 10.18 -10.00 11.91
C GLU A 91 9.98 -11.50 11.56
N VAL A 92 10.86 -12.37 12.06
CA VAL A 92 10.74 -13.84 11.88
C VAL A 92 9.44 -14.41 12.48
N PHE A 93 8.85 -13.77 13.51
CA PHE A 93 7.57 -14.21 14.08
C PHE A 93 6.36 -13.74 13.27
N THR A 94 6.50 -12.77 12.37
CA THR A 94 5.44 -12.37 11.44
C THR A 94 5.09 -13.54 10.52
N ASN A 95 6.10 -14.20 9.96
CA ASN A 95 5.97 -15.41 9.15
C ASN A 95 5.31 -16.57 9.92
N VAL A 96 5.73 -16.80 11.17
CA VAL A 96 5.13 -17.79 12.06
C VAL A 96 3.64 -17.50 12.33
N ASN A 97 3.31 -16.23 12.58
CA ASN A 97 1.94 -15.79 12.85
C ASN A 97 1.03 -15.89 11.62
N GLU A 98 1.56 -15.62 10.42
CA GLU A 98 0.83 -15.79 9.18
C GLU A 98 0.47 -17.27 8.93
N ILE A 99 1.45 -18.18 9.04
CA ILE A 99 1.22 -19.63 8.89
C ILE A 99 0.13 -20.12 9.85
N LEU A 100 0.23 -19.78 11.14
CA LEU A 100 -0.72 -20.22 12.16
C LEU A 100 -2.14 -19.68 11.91
N CYS A 101 -2.26 -18.40 11.57
CA CYS A 101 -3.54 -17.79 11.25
C CYS A 101 -4.19 -18.40 9.98
N GLN A 102 -3.42 -18.66 8.93
CA GLN A 102 -3.95 -19.23 7.69
C GLN A 102 -4.40 -20.68 7.89
N ILE A 103 -3.63 -21.47 8.65
CA ILE A 103 -4.04 -22.81 9.08
C ILE A 103 -5.33 -22.77 9.92
N ALA A 104 -5.48 -21.82 10.84
CA ALA A 104 -6.70 -21.66 11.63
C ALA A 104 -7.93 -21.37 10.76
N GLN A 105 -7.79 -20.54 9.70
CA GLN A 105 -8.87 -20.26 8.74
C GLN A 105 -9.39 -21.52 8.01
N THR A 106 -8.61 -22.61 7.93
CA THR A 106 -9.07 -23.86 7.30
C THR A 106 -10.20 -24.57 8.07
N ASN A 107 -10.39 -24.31 9.37
CA ASN A 107 -11.24 -25.11 10.26
C ASN A 107 -10.90 -26.62 10.31
N TYR A 108 -9.62 -26.98 10.13
CA TYR A 108 -9.14 -28.38 10.14
C TYR A 108 -9.57 -29.21 11.37
N VAL A 109 -9.85 -28.57 12.51
CA VAL A 109 -10.35 -29.25 13.72
C VAL A 109 -11.82 -29.65 13.56
N ALA A 110 -12.68 -28.67 13.25
CA ALA A 110 -14.11 -28.90 13.04
C ALA A 110 -14.41 -29.73 11.78
N MET A 111 -13.46 -29.83 10.84
CA MET A 111 -13.56 -30.65 9.63
C MET A 111 -12.93 -32.04 9.76
N ALA A 112 -12.30 -32.37 10.89
CA ALA A 112 -11.66 -33.65 11.12
C ALA A 112 -12.63 -34.83 10.91
N GLY A 113 -12.25 -35.77 10.05
CA GLY A 113 -13.03 -36.96 9.70
C GLY A 113 -14.20 -36.71 8.72
N LYS A 114 -14.39 -35.48 8.21
CA LYS A 114 -15.48 -35.13 7.26
C LYS A 114 -15.10 -35.26 5.78
N GLY A 115 -13.92 -35.83 5.52
CA GLY A 115 -13.31 -35.94 4.19
C GLY A 115 -12.80 -34.61 3.65
N ALA A 116 -12.07 -34.68 2.54
CA ALA A 116 -11.42 -33.53 1.93
C ALA A 116 -12.40 -32.41 1.54
N TYR A 117 -11.88 -31.18 1.55
CA TYR A 117 -12.61 -29.96 1.24
C TYR A 117 -11.66 -28.86 0.76
N LYS A 118 -12.21 -27.87 0.06
CA LYS A 118 -11.51 -26.63 -0.26
C LYS A 118 -11.86 -25.55 0.76
N ALA A 119 -10.84 -24.83 1.19
CA ALA A 119 -10.93 -23.66 2.05
C ALA A 119 -10.47 -22.42 1.27
N LEU A 120 -11.27 -21.36 1.26
CA LEU A 120 -10.88 -20.05 0.75
C LEU A 120 -10.25 -19.27 1.91
N ILE A 121 -8.93 -19.19 1.91
CA ILE A 121 -8.12 -18.54 2.95
C ILE A 121 -7.93 -17.06 2.59
N ASN A 122 -8.46 -16.17 3.42
CA ASN A 122 -8.31 -14.74 3.22
C ASN A 122 -6.88 -14.33 3.66
N GLN A 123 -5.98 -14.12 2.71
CA GLN A 123 -4.56 -13.91 3.03
C GLN A 123 -4.35 -12.62 3.86
N SER A 124 -5.12 -11.58 3.57
CA SER A 124 -5.04 -10.30 4.27
C SER A 124 -5.50 -10.30 5.73
N LEU A 125 -6.18 -11.36 6.20
CA LEU A 125 -6.47 -11.54 7.62
C LEU A 125 -5.27 -12.05 8.42
N CYS A 126 -4.25 -12.59 7.74
CA CYS A 126 -3.15 -13.31 8.37
C CYS A 126 -1.77 -12.72 8.14
N LYS A 127 -1.58 -11.93 7.08
CA LYS A 127 -0.35 -11.16 6.90
C LYS A 127 -0.11 -10.24 8.09
N GLY A 128 1.06 -10.37 8.72
CA GLY A 128 1.70 -9.21 9.32
C GLY A 128 2.40 -8.45 8.20
N ASN A 129 2.13 -7.16 8.04
CA ASN A 129 2.58 -6.38 6.89
C ASN A 129 4.06 -5.93 7.02
N ASP A 130 4.97 -6.85 7.31
CA ASP A 130 6.41 -6.58 7.33
C ASP A 130 7.01 -6.64 5.92
N SER A 131 6.86 -5.54 5.18
CA SER A 131 7.71 -5.22 4.01
C SER A 131 7.74 -3.72 3.74
N ALA A 132 8.53 -3.02 4.56
CA ALA A 132 8.88 -1.61 4.35
C ALA A 132 9.60 -1.36 3.00
N SER A 133 10.08 -2.41 2.31
CA SER A 133 10.55 -2.34 0.93
C SER A 133 9.50 -1.78 -0.04
N ASN A 134 8.21 -1.99 0.24
CA ASN A 134 7.12 -1.48 -0.60
C ASN A 134 6.73 -0.02 -0.25
N ALA A 135 7.31 0.57 0.80
CA ALA A 135 7.15 2.01 1.07
C ALA A 135 7.94 2.88 0.07
N GLY A 136 8.87 2.31 -0.69
CA GLY A 136 9.47 2.96 -1.87
C GLY A 136 8.56 2.93 -3.09
N SER A 137 7.63 1.97 -3.17
CA SER A 137 6.74 1.77 -4.32
C SER A 137 5.68 2.85 -4.47
N SER A 138 5.39 3.64 -3.43
CA SER A 138 4.45 4.77 -3.51
C SER A 138 4.94 5.95 -4.37
N GLN A 139 6.11 5.83 -5.01
CA GLN A 139 6.59 6.72 -6.08
C GLN A 139 5.97 6.39 -7.45
N GLN A 140 5.32 5.24 -7.59
CA GLN A 140 4.72 4.78 -8.84
C GLN A 140 3.29 4.27 -8.57
N GLY A 141 2.33 4.70 -9.39
CA GLY A 141 0.90 4.60 -9.10
C GLY A 141 0.28 3.20 -9.20
N ASP A 142 0.90 2.16 -8.65
CA ASP A 142 0.34 0.81 -8.59
C ASP A 142 -0.75 0.72 -7.51
N THR A 143 -1.97 1.07 -7.95
CA THR A 143 -3.11 1.41 -7.10
C THR A 143 -4.33 0.56 -7.48
N SER A 144 -4.46 -0.66 -6.97
CA SER A 144 -5.74 -1.40 -6.98
C SER A 144 -5.73 -2.79 -6.32
N ALA A 145 -5.55 -2.86 -5.00
CA ALA A 145 -6.05 -3.98 -4.19
C ALA A 145 -5.93 -3.69 -2.68
N SER A 146 -7.00 -3.21 -2.05
CA SER A 146 -7.00 -2.88 -0.62
C SER A 146 -8.29 -3.18 0.15
N SER A 147 -9.43 -3.35 -0.54
CA SER A 147 -10.75 -3.54 0.08
C SER A 147 -11.64 -4.65 -0.56
N ALA A 148 -11.08 -5.54 -1.39
CA ALA A 148 -11.77 -6.74 -1.91
C ALA A 148 -11.06 -8.01 -1.38
N PRO A 149 -11.75 -9.03 -0.84
CA PRO A 149 -11.09 -10.21 -0.26
C PRO A 149 -10.21 -11.03 -1.23
N ASP A 150 -8.94 -11.23 -0.86
CA ASP A 150 -7.98 -12.10 -1.55
C ASP A 150 -8.02 -13.50 -0.94
N TYR A 151 -8.68 -14.39 -1.66
CA TYR A 151 -8.86 -15.77 -1.26
C TYR A 151 -7.90 -16.69 -2.00
N ASN A 152 -6.87 -17.15 -1.30
CA ASN A 152 -6.09 -18.29 -1.76
C ASN A 152 -6.89 -19.57 -1.52
N THR A 153 -6.98 -20.45 -2.52
CA THR A 153 -7.76 -21.69 -2.44
C THR A 153 -6.87 -22.83 -2.01
N TRP A 154 -7.10 -23.36 -0.82
CA TRP A 154 -6.36 -24.50 -0.28
C TRP A 154 -7.23 -25.76 -0.32
N THR A 155 -6.65 -26.89 -0.71
CA THR A 155 -7.28 -28.21 -0.48
C THR A 155 -6.78 -28.73 0.86
N VAL A 156 -7.70 -29.24 1.70
CA VAL A 156 -7.41 -29.70 3.06
C VAL A 156 -8.10 -31.04 3.30
N ASP A 157 -7.36 -31.99 3.89
CA ASP A 157 -7.91 -33.21 4.49
C ASP A 157 -7.44 -33.33 5.93
N SER A 158 -8.31 -33.73 6.85
CA SER A 158 -8.03 -33.70 8.30
C SER A 158 -8.72 -34.85 9.02
N LYS A 159 -8.05 -35.44 10.01
CA LYS A 159 -8.54 -36.62 10.75
C LYS A 159 -7.83 -36.80 12.10
N ILE A 160 -8.45 -37.53 13.01
CA ILE A 160 -7.71 -38.14 14.13
C ILE A 160 -6.97 -39.37 13.60
N ASN A 161 -5.66 -39.46 13.84
CA ASN A 161 -4.83 -40.59 13.44
C ASN A 161 -4.91 -41.74 14.47
N ALA A 162 -4.29 -42.88 14.16
CA ALA A 162 -4.33 -44.07 15.04
C ALA A 162 -3.64 -43.88 16.40
N ALA A 163 -2.83 -42.82 16.57
CA ALA A 163 -2.20 -42.44 17.84
C ALA A 163 -3.04 -41.42 18.66
N GLY A 164 -4.27 -41.11 18.23
CA GLY A 164 -5.15 -40.14 18.88
C GLY A 164 -4.78 -38.66 18.63
N GLN A 165 -3.84 -38.40 17.73
CA GLN A 165 -3.39 -37.06 17.37
C GLN A 165 -4.22 -36.52 16.19
N LEU A 166 -4.41 -35.21 16.11
CA LEU A 166 -5.04 -34.58 14.95
C LEU A 166 -3.99 -34.40 13.86
N GLU A 167 -4.23 -35.00 12.70
CA GLU A 167 -3.39 -34.91 11.49
C GLU A 167 -4.17 -34.14 10.41
N ALA A 168 -3.55 -33.12 9.83
CA ALA A 168 -4.09 -32.38 8.69
C ALA A 168 -3.06 -32.27 7.56
N HIS A 169 -3.54 -32.50 6.35
CA HIS A 169 -2.78 -32.44 5.10
C HIS A 169 -3.32 -31.27 4.27
N VAL A 170 -2.42 -30.44 3.75
CA VAL A 170 -2.76 -29.21 3.03
C VAL A 170 -2.01 -29.18 1.70
N TRP A 171 -2.71 -28.79 0.64
CA TRP A 171 -2.18 -28.49 -0.68
C TRP A 171 -2.53 -27.05 -1.07
N VAL A 172 -1.53 -26.30 -1.51
CA VAL A 172 -1.66 -24.92 -2.00
C VAL A 172 -1.01 -24.83 -3.38
N HIS A 173 -1.68 -24.14 -4.31
CA HIS A 173 -1.18 -23.94 -5.67
C HIS A 173 -0.90 -22.46 -5.91
N GLU A 174 0.33 -22.15 -6.28
CA GLU A 174 0.75 -20.83 -6.74
C GLU A 174 0.91 -20.84 -8.26
N LYS A 175 0.23 -19.92 -8.95
CA LYS A 175 0.46 -19.70 -10.38
C LYS A 175 1.83 -19.07 -10.61
N ALA A 176 2.44 -19.37 -11.76
CA ALA A 176 3.67 -18.72 -12.21
C ALA A 176 3.48 -17.19 -12.26
N ARG A 177 4.57 -16.45 -11.98
CA ARG A 177 4.63 -14.99 -12.04
C ARG A 177 5.77 -14.58 -12.95
N SER A 178 5.57 -13.56 -13.77
CA SER A 178 6.64 -12.99 -14.59
C SER A 178 6.51 -11.47 -14.61
N GLU A 179 7.52 -10.80 -14.08
CA GLU A 179 7.69 -9.35 -14.12
C GLU A 179 8.96 -9.02 -14.92
N GLN A 180 9.16 -7.75 -15.28
CA GLN A 180 10.08 -7.33 -16.35
C GLN A 180 11.52 -7.87 -16.27
N ASN A 181 12.02 -8.24 -15.08
CA ASN A 181 13.34 -8.83 -14.88
C ASN A 181 13.36 -10.08 -13.95
N TRP A 182 12.20 -10.66 -13.62
CA TRP A 182 12.10 -11.80 -12.70
C TRP A 182 10.98 -12.74 -13.11
N SER A 183 11.25 -14.05 -13.14
CA SER A 183 10.22 -15.07 -13.35
C SER A 183 10.26 -16.12 -12.25
N GLU A 184 9.10 -16.33 -11.65
CA GLU A 184 8.84 -17.34 -10.64
C GLU A 184 7.96 -18.43 -11.25
N PRO A 185 8.41 -19.70 -11.29
CA PRO A 185 7.61 -20.78 -11.83
C PRO A 185 6.40 -21.07 -10.91
N ALA A 186 5.36 -21.67 -11.48
CA ALA A 186 4.24 -22.16 -10.71
C ALA A 186 4.72 -23.18 -9.67
N LYS A 187 4.08 -23.20 -8.49
CA LYS A 187 4.47 -24.05 -7.36
C LYS A 187 3.29 -24.81 -6.78
N VAL A 188 3.58 -26.04 -6.35
CA VAL A 188 2.69 -26.80 -5.46
C VAL A 188 3.36 -26.88 -4.10
N ILE A 189 2.68 -26.40 -3.08
CA ILE A 189 3.15 -26.43 -1.70
C ILE A 189 2.33 -27.46 -0.95
N THR A 190 3.04 -28.32 -0.24
CA THR A 190 2.41 -29.30 0.65
C THR A 190 2.80 -29.00 2.09
N ALA A 191 1.85 -29.10 3.00
CA ALA A 191 2.10 -29.01 4.43
C ALA A 191 1.39 -30.14 5.19
N LYS A 192 2.05 -30.64 6.24
CA LYS A 192 1.48 -31.61 7.17
C LYS A 192 1.55 -31.04 8.58
N LEU A 193 0.38 -30.88 9.20
CA LEU A 193 0.22 -30.54 10.61
C LEU A 193 -0.09 -31.81 11.42
N VAL A 194 0.58 -31.98 12.55
CA VAL A 194 0.25 -32.97 13.58
C VAL A 194 0.15 -32.27 14.93
N VAL A 195 -0.99 -32.43 15.62
CA VAL A 195 -1.23 -31.90 16.98
C VAL A 195 -1.41 -33.06 17.94
N SER A 196 -0.50 -33.18 18.91
CA SER A 196 -0.53 -34.19 19.97
C SER A 196 -1.07 -33.66 21.30
N LYS A 197 -1.06 -32.33 21.51
CA LYS A 197 -1.61 -31.67 22.70
C LYS A 197 -2.17 -30.29 22.34
N THR A 198 -3.33 -29.95 22.86
CA THR A 198 -4.01 -28.66 22.56
C THR A 198 -3.36 -27.50 23.30
N LYS A 199 -3.50 -26.28 22.78
CA LYS A 199 -3.05 -25.04 23.46
C LYS A 199 -3.66 -24.80 24.85
N ASP A 200 -4.80 -25.45 25.14
CA ASP A 200 -5.54 -25.30 26.39
C ASP A 200 -4.97 -26.19 27.52
N GLU A 201 -4.00 -27.05 27.22
CA GLU A 201 -3.26 -27.86 28.20
C GLU A 201 -1.82 -27.36 28.33
N VAL A 202 -1.36 -27.02 29.55
CA VAL A 202 0.03 -26.57 29.82
C VAL A 202 1.05 -27.48 29.12
N PRO A 203 1.91 -26.98 28.20
CA PRO A 203 2.29 -25.58 27.91
C PRO A 203 1.30 -24.75 27.07
N PRO A 204 1.36 -23.39 27.14
CA PRO A 204 0.38 -22.50 26.47
C PRO A 204 0.36 -22.54 24.94
N TYR A 205 1.30 -23.23 24.28
CA TYR A 205 1.30 -23.42 22.82
C TYR A 205 0.74 -24.77 22.37
N GLY A 206 0.46 -25.69 23.31
CA GLY A 206 0.21 -27.09 23.02
C GLY A 206 1.48 -27.84 22.61
N LEU A 207 1.31 -29.01 21.99
CA LEU A 207 2.38 -29.78 21.35
C LEU A 207 1.96 -30.10 19.92
N PHE A 208 2.59 -29.44 18.97
CA PHE A 208 2.34 -29.62 17.55
C PHE A 208 3.62 -29.53 16.72
N ARG A 209 3.51 -29.98 15.47
CA ARG A 209 4.53 -29.84 14.43
C ARG A 209 3.85 -29.65 13.07
N ILE A 210 4.36 -28.69 12.31
CA ILE A 210 4.04 -28.45 10.90
C ILE A 210 5.34 -28.65 10.13
N ASP A 211 5.33 -29.54 9.14
CA ASP A 211 6.36 -29.65 8.12
C ASP A 211 5.79 -29.14 6.79
N PHE A 212 6.56 -28.35 6.03
CA PHE A 212 6.12 -27.83 4.74
C PHE A 212 7.23 -27.83 3.69
N ARG A 213 6.85 -28.04 2.42
CA ARG A 213 7.77 -28.08 1.29
C ARG A 213 7.09 -27.57 0.02
N GLY A 214 7.76 -26.64 -0.66
CA GLY A 214 7.34 -26.08 -1.94
C GLY A 214 8.08 -26.74 -3.10
N PHE A 215 7.33 -27.17 -4.11
CA PHE A 215 7.86 -27.77 -5.33
C PHE A 215 7.51 -26.92 -6.55
N ASP A 216 8.45 -26.80 -7.47
CA ASP A 216 8.20 -26.38 -8.86
C ASP A 216 7.15 -27.30 -9.50
N GLU A 217 6.08 -26.76 -10.07
CA GLU A 217 5.00 -27.56 -10.65
C GLU A 217 5.46 -28.30 -11.92
N LEU A 218 6.33 -27.68 -12.73
CA LEU A 218 6.78 -28.22 -14.02
C LEU A 218 7.93 -29.23 -13.87
N THR A 219 9.00 -28.83 -13.18
CA THR A 219 10.23 -29.65 -13.01
C THR A 219 10.15 -30.57 -11.79
N GLY A 220 9.22 -30.30 -10.87
CA GLY A 220 9.09 -31.04 -9.63
C GLY A 220 10.19 -30.78 -8.58
N SER A 221 11.14 -29.89 -8.86
CA SER A 221 12.27 -29.56 -7.97
C SER A 221 11.81 -28.86 -6.69
N VAL A 222 12.51 -29.07 -5.58
CA VAL A 222 12.24 -28.35 -4.32
C VAL A 222 12.69 -26.89 -4.48
N LYS A 223 11.82 -25.95 -4.11
CA LYS A 223 12.11 -24.50 -4.10
C LYS A 223 12.43 -24.00 -2.71
N PHE A 224 11.71 -24.51 -1.71
CA PHE A 224 11.95 -24.23 -0.31
C PHE A 224 11.38 -25.35 0.57
N GLN A 225 11.77 -25.35 1.84
CA GLN A 225 11.24 -26.23 2.87
C GLN A 225 11.35 -25.57 4.23
N GLY A 226 10.56 -26.04 5.20
CA GLY A 226 10.62 -25.54 6.56
C GLY A 226 9.78 -26.33 7.54
N LEU A 227 9.87 -25.92 8.80
CA LEU A 227 9.13 -26.50 9.92
C LEU A 227 8.71 -25.43 10.92
N LEU A 228 7.60 -25.67 11.60
CA LEU A 228 7.16 -24.94 12.79
C LEU A 228 6.71 -25.95 13.84
N GLU A 229 7.38 -26.00 14.99
CA GLU A 229 7.10 -26.99 16.04
C GLU A 229 7.25 -26.43 17.45
N THR A 230 6.68 -27.17 18.41
CA THR A 230 6.88 -26.97 19.84
C THR A 230 7.53 -28.22 20.42
N VAL A 231 8.76 -28.09 20.93
CA VAL A 231 9.51 -29.20 21.54
C VAL A 231 9.50 -29.01 23.05
N GLN A 232 9.15 -30.06 23.79
CA GLN A 232 9.29 -30.11 25.24
C GLN A 232 10.63 -30.77 25.61
N ASP A 233 11.44 -30.09 26.42
CA ASP A 233 12.71 -30.62 26.92
C ASP A 233 12.51 -31.57 28.12
N ALA A 234 13.61 -32.19 28.58
CA ALA A 234 13.59 -33.11 29.71
C ALA A 234 13.27 -32.45 31.07
N ALA A 235 13.32 -31.12 31.17
CA ALA A 235 12.89 -30.34 32.33
C ALA A 235 11.41 -29.91 32.24
N GLY A 236 10.72 -30.25 31.14
CA GLY A 236 9.34 -29.88 30.88
C GLY A 236 9.16 -28.49 30.26
N VAL A 237 10.24 -27.76 29.99
CA VAL A 237 10.21 -26.45 29.34
C VAL A 237 9.86 -26.64 27.87
N VAL A 238 8.95 -25.83 27.34
CA VAL A 238 8.53 -25.93 25.94
C VAL A 238 9.06 -24.77 25.13
N GLN A 239 9.81 -25.13 24.09
CA GLN A 239 10.45 -24.23 23.15
C GLN A 239 9.70 -24.28 21.82
N LEU A 240 9.24 -23.12 21.35
CA LEU A 240 8.83 -22.96 19.96
C LEU A 240 10.08 -22.91 19.07
N ARG A 241 10.08 -23.66 17.97
CA ARG A 241 11.13 -23.70 16.96
C ARG A 241 10.53 -23.47 15.58
N PHE A 242 11.10 -22.56 14.81
CA PHE A 242 10.77 -22.30 13.41
C PHE A 242 12.04 -22.29 12.57
N ALA A 243 12.00 -22.90 11.38
CA ALA A 243 12.96 -22.59 10.32
C ALA A 243 12.33 -22.71 8.94
N ASP A 244 12.72 -21.83 8.03
CA ASP A 244 12.54 -22.01 6.59
C ASP A 244 13.87 -21.83 5.84
N LYS A 245 13.93 -22.35 4.61
CA LYS A 245 15.12 -22.25 3.77
C LYS A 245 14.80 -22.44 2.30
N GLU A 246 15.39 -21.58 1.48
CA GLU A 246 15.28 -21.63 0.03
C GLU A 246 16.34 -22.57 -0.54
N ALA A 247 15.98 -23.35 -1.57
CA ALA A 247 16.85 -24.36 -2.17
C ALA A 247 18.07 -23.75 -2.89
N ASN A 248 18.01 -22.46 -3.24
CA ASN A 248 19.11 -21.69 -3.83
C ASN A 248 20.08 -21.08 -2.79
N GLY A 249 19.79 -21.23 -1.48
CA GLY A 249 20.56 -20.67 -0.37
C GLY A 249 20.53 -19.14 -0.22
N GLN A 250 19.65 -18.43 -0.94
CA GLN A 250 19.54 -16.97 -0.90
C GLN A 250 18.77 -16.46 0.33
N PHE A 251 17.87 -17.29 0.86
CA PHE A 251 17.05 -16.97 2.02
C PHE A 251 17.01 -18.10 3.04
N GLU A 252 17.09 -17.75 4.33
CA GLU A 252 16.95 -18.66 5.47
C GLU A 252 16.50 -17.89 6.73
N GLU A 253 15.36 -18.25 7.31
CA GLU A 253 14.93 -17.81 8.65
C GLU A 253 14.97 -18.93 9.68
N LYS A 254 15.31 -18.58 10.93
CA LYS A 254 15.26 -19.48 12.08
C LYS A 254 14.85 -18.72 13.34
N ALA A 255 14.00 -19.32 14.16
CA ALA A 255 13.66 -18.80 15.48
C ALA A 255 13.58 -19.91 16.54
N ALA A 256 13.93 -19.55 17.76
CA ALA A 256 13.82 -20.36 18.96
C ALA A 256 13.31 -19.48 20.11
N VAL A 257 12.19 -19.85 20.75
CA VAL A 257 11.60 -19.08 21.86
C VAL A 257 11.19 -19.98 23.01
N ILE A 258 11.58 -19.59 24.21
CA ILE A 258 11.08 -20.13 25.47
C ILE A 258 10.23 -19.04 26.15
N LYS A 259 8.96 -19.35 26.43
CA LYS A 259 8.06 -18.47 27.19
C LYS A 259 8.07 -18.92 28.65
N ASP A 260 8.67 -18.12 29.54
CA ASP A 260 8.77 -18.41 30.98
C ASP A 260 7.46 -18.07 31.71
N SER A 261 6.71 -17.08 31.23
CA SER A 261 5.35 -16.74 31.66
C SER A 261 4.61 -16.00 30.54
N ASP A 262 3.31 -15.72 30.70
CA ASP A 262 2.58 -15.03 29.63
C ASP A 262 3.14 -13.66 29.22
N THR A 263 3.93 -13.02 30.08
CA THR A 263 4.55 -11.72 29.82
C THR A 263 6.08 -11.76 29.79
N SER A 264 6.72 -12.93 29.95
CA SER A 264 8.18 -13.04 30.02
C SER A 264 8.75 -14.24 29.27
N GLY A 265 9.95 -14.10 28.73
CA GLY A 265 10.61 -15.16 27.99
C GLY A 265 11.95 -14.75 27.41
N ARG A 266 12.54 -15.65 26.64
CA ARG A 266 13.84 -15.48 25.98
C ARG A 266 13.89 -16.25 24.67
N GLY A 267 14.72 -15.79 23.74
CA GLY A 267 14.85 -16.43 22.45
C GLY A 267 16.11 -16.06 21.68
N THR A 268 16.23 -16.69 20.52
CA THR A 268 17.21 -16.37 19.49
C THR A 268 16.48 -16.35 18.14
N VAL A 269 16.81 -15.36 17.32
CA VAL A 269 16.46 -15.33 15.89
C VAL A 269 17.70 -15.27 15.02
N TYR A 270 17.57 -15.81 13.82
CA TYR A 270 18.54 -15.73 12.74
C TYR A 270 17.76 -15.52 11.42
N GLN A 271 18.25 -14.63 10.58
CA GLN A 271 17.72 -14.36 9.25
C GLN A 271 18.89 -14.08 8.31
N THR A 272 18.90 -14.70 7.14
CA THR A 272 19.77 -14.31 6.03
C THR A 272 18.91 -14.02 4.81
N GLY A 273 19.15 -12.86 4.19
CA GLY A 273 18.55 -12.45 2.92
C GLY A 273 19.60 -11.77 2.04
N ASN A 274 19.27 -11.47 0.79
CA ASN A 274 20.24 -10.94 -0.18
C ASN A 274 19.90 -9.51 -0.62
N ASP A 275 20.73 -8.53 -0.23
CA ASP A 275 20.60 -7.13 -0.65
C ASP A 275 21.61 -6.83 -1.76
N ASN A 276 21.11 -6.45 -2.95
CA ASN A 276 21.93 -6.11 -4.13
C ASN A 276 23.01 -7.16 -4.48
N GLY A 277 22.74 -8.44 -4.23
CA GLY A 277 23.67 -9.54 -4.50
C GLY A 277 24.70 -9.82 -3.40
N THR A 278 24.65 -9.09 -2.28
CA THR A 278 25.43 -9.38 -1.06
C THR A 278 24.54 -9.96 0.05
N PRO A 279 24.73 -11.22 0.48
CA PRO A 279 24.01 -11.79 1.62
C PRO A 279 24.23 -10.97 2.90
N GLN A 280 23.13 -10.51 3.49
CA GLN A 280 23.08 -9.88 4.80
C GLN A 280 22.57 -10.90 5.81
N THR A 281 23.31 -11.11 6.90
CA THR A 281 22.92 -11.99 8.00
C THR A 281 22.66 -11.18 9.25
N TYR A 282 21.48 -11.40 9.85
CA TYR A 282 21.10 -10.86 11.14
C TYR A 282 20.90 -12.01 12.13
N GLN A 283 21.58 -11.95 13.27
CA GLN A 283 21.36 -12.88 14.39
C GLN A 283 21.27 -12.08 15.68
N SER A 284 20.28 -12.39 16.52
CA SER A 284 20.11 -11.74 17.81
C SER A 284 19.56 -12.69 18.86
N ASN A 285 20.10 -12.59 20.08
CA ASN A 285 19.50 -13.15 21.28
C ASN A 285 18.61 -12.07 21.92
N PHE A 286 17.51 -12.47 22.53
CA PHE A 286 16.62 -11.54 23.22
C PHE A 286 16.01 -12.11 24.50
N ALA A 287 15.58 -11.22 25.38
CA ALA A 287 14.79 -11.53 26.57
C ALA A 287 13.77 -10.43 26.83
N PHE A 288 12.66 -10.78 27.50
CA PHE A 288 11.59 -9.85 27.81
C PHE A 288 10.89 -10.18 29.13
N ASP A 289 10.34 -9.14 29.76
CA ASP A 289 9.37 -9.21 30.86
C ASP A 289 8.18 -8.28 30.58
N SER A 290 7.25 -8.13 31.53
CA SER A 290 6.09 -7.24 31.42
C SER A 290 6.39 -5.74 31.20
N ASN A 291 7.65 -5.30 31.30
CA ASN A 291 8.05 -3.89 31.26
C ASN A 291 9.05 -3.58 30.15
N TYR A 292 9.95 -4.52 29.84
CA TYR A 292 11.13 -4.29 29.02
C TYR A 292 11.41 -5.44 28.05
N PHE A 293 11.99 -5.07 26.92
CA PHE A 293 12.54 -5.98 25.92
C PHE A 293 14.02 -5.65 25.74
N ARG A 294 14.88 -6.68 25.74
CA ARG A 294 16.32 -6.52 25.50
C ARG A 294 16.74 -7.45 24.38
N ARG A 295 17.46 -6.90 23.39
CA ARG A 295 18.10 -7.69 22.33
C ARG A 295 19.60 -7.42 22.26
N THR A 296 20.37 -8.46 22.00
CA THR A 296 21.83 -8.41 21.88
C THR A 296 22.29 -9.12 20.59
N ASN A 297 23.31 -8.56 19.94
CA ASN A 297 23.99 -9.15 18.78
C ASN A 297 25.50 -8.84 18.86
N SER A 298 26.25 -9.14 17.80
CA SER A 298 27.68 -8.85 17.72
C SER A 298 27.95 -7.34 17.56
N GLY A 299 27.95 -6.60 18.67
CA GLY A 299 28.26 -5.17 18.71
C GLY A 299 27.13 -4.28 19.23
N GLU A 300 25.91 -4.82 19.41
CA GLU A 300 24.79 -4.10 20.01
C GLU A 300 24.23 -4.79 21.26
N ASP A 301 23.96 -3.97 22.27
CA ASP A 301 23.08 -4.28 23.40
C ASP A 301 22.03 -3.17 23.46
N LYS A 302 20.76 -3.50 23.29
CA LYS A 302 19.66 -2.53 23.23
C LYS A 302 18.58 -2.93 24.23
N CYS A 303 18.18 -1.98 25.06
CA CYS A 303 17.03 -2.09 25.94
C CYS A 303 15.88 -1.22 25.42
N PHE A 304 14.66 -1.71 25.57
CA PHE A 304 13.44 -1.09 25.05
C PHE A 304 12.31 -1.20 26.08
N ASP A 305 11.45 -0.18 26.11
CA ASP A 305 10.28 -0.07 26.96
C ASP A 305 9.06 -0.70 26.28
N ARG A 306 8.43 -1.68 26.93
CA ARG A 306 7.24 -2.39 26.44
C ARG A 306 5.91 -1.75 26.87
N LYS A 307 5.95 -0.60 27.52
CA LYS A 307 4.76 0.15 27.98
C LYS A 307 4.60 1.48 27.26
N ASN A 308 5.72 2.12 26.94
CA ASN A 308 5.74 3.38 26.21
C ASN A 308 6.18 3.13 24.76
N PHE A 309 5.25 3.37 23.83
CA PHE A 309 5.46 3.20 22.40
C PHE A 309 5.31 4.52 21.66
N GLU A 310 6.17 4.76 20.67
CA GLU A 310 5.82 5.64 19.56
C GLU A 310 4.84 4.92 18.64
N GLN A 311 3.90 5.65 18.03
CA GLN A 311 2.88 5.05 17.17
C GLN A 311 2.81 5.72 15.79
N SER A 312 2.65 4.90 14.74
CA SER A 312 2.39 5.36 13.38
C SER A 312 1.23 4.55 12.79
N ALA A 313 0.17 5.22 12.35
CA ALA A 313 -0.95 4.58 11.66
C ALA A 313 -0.72 4.56 10.14
N TRP A 314 -0.91 3.38 9.55
CA TRP A 314 -0.56 3.06 8.16
C TRP A 314 -1.76 2.97 7.23
N ARG A 315 -2.93 2.62 7.76
CA ARG A 315 -4.17 2.44 7.00
C ARG A 315 -5.32 3.16 7.69
N TYR A 316 -6.21 3.77 6.91
CA TYR A 316 -7.34 4.53 7.45
C TYR A 316 -8.65 4.24 6.70
N GLY A 317 -9.72 4.05 7.46
CA GLY A 317 -11.08 3.97 6.94
C GLY A 317 -11.77 5.33 7.10
N LEU A 318 -12.49 5.75 6.06
CA LEU A 318 -13.45 6.85 6.15
C LEU A 318 -14.86 6.30 6.36
N TYR A 319 -15.64 7.00 7.16
CA TYR A 319 -17.00 6.63 7.51
C TYR A 319 -17.94 7.82 7.41
N ASP A 320 -19.17 7.58 7.00
CA ASP A 320 -20.22 8.58 6.96
C ASP A 320 -20.40 9.25 8.34
N PHE A 321 -20.57 10.57 8.35
CA PHE A 321 -20.64 11.37 9.58
C PHE A 321 -21.97 11.23 10.33
N GLU A 322 -23.04 10.81 9.66
CA GLU A 322 -24.37 10.63 10.24
C GLU A 322 -24.65 9.16 10.59
N THR A 323 -24.31 8.20 9.72
CA THR A 323 -24.65 6.78 9.91
C THR A 323 -23.52 5.94 10.54
N GLY A 324 -22.26 6.31 10.30
CA GLY A 324 -21.10 5.51 10.70
C GLY A 324 -20.83 4.30 9.79
N ASP A 325 -21.44 4.23 8.61
CA ASP A 325 -21.14 3.22 7.59
C ASP A 325 -19.87 3.57 6.79
N ARG A 326 -19.21 2.59 6.17
CA ARG A 326 -17.96 2.84 5.43
C ARG A 326 -18.20 3.69 4.18
N PHE A 327 -17.44 4.78 4.05
CA PHE A 327 -17.34 5.49 2.78
C PHE A 327 -16.48 4.66 1.80
N THR A 328 -17.09 4.19 0.73
CA THR A 328 -16.48 3.29 -0.26
C THR A 328 -16.29 4.01 -1.59
N VAL A 329 -15.09 3.89 -2.17
CA VAL A 329 -14.75 4.38 -3.52
C VAL A 329 -14.82 3.20 -4.47
N LYS A 330 -15.53 3.32 -5.60
CA LYS A 330 -15.66 2.27 -6.62
C LYS A 330 -14.47 2.32 -7.58
N SER A 331 -13.26 2.10 -7.05
CA SER A 331 -11.99 2.22 -7.80
C SER A 331 -11.76 1.12 -8.83
N GLY A 332 -12.55 0.04 -8.83
CA GLY A 332 -12.50 -1.03 -9.82
C GLY A 332 -13.37 -2.25 -9.51
N ILE A 333 -13.24 -3.28 -10.33
CA ILE A 333 -13.77 -4.63 -10.11
C ILE A 333 -12.70 -5.68 -10.42
N SER A 334 -12.77 -6.81 -9.70
CA SER A 334 -12.03 -8.02 -10.07
C SER A 334 -12.71 -8.74 -11.24
N TYR A 335 -11.95 -9.53 -11.99
CA TYR A 335 -12.51 -10.38 -13.04
C TYR A 335 -11.77 -11.71 -13.16
N ASN A 336 -12.45 -12.68 -13.77
CA ASN A 336 -11.88 -13.93 -14.26
C ASN A 336 -12.22 -14.10 -15.75
N THR A 337 -11.33 -14.72 -16.54
CA THR A 337 -11.59 -15.00 -17.96
C THR A 337 -12.59 -16.15 -18.20
N LYS A 338 -13.02 -16.84 -17.13
CA LYS A 338 -14.05 -17.89 -17.18
C LYS A 338 -15.03 -17.77 -16.02
N GLU A 339 -16.29 -18.14 -16.28
CA GLU A 339 -17.37 -18.10 -15.29
C GLU A 339 -17.15 -19.03 -14.09
N ASP A 340 -16.48 -20.17 -14.32
CA ASP A 340 -16.16 -21.17 -13.29
C ASP A 340 -14.99 -20.78 -12.37
N GLY A 341 -14.31 -19.66 -12.65
CA GLY A 341 -13.13 -19.20 -11.92
C GLY A 341 -11.81 -19.87 -12.32
N SER A 342 -11.81 -20.85 -13.24
CA SER A 342 -10.60 -21.58 -13.67
C SER A 342 -9.71 -20.80 -14.65
N GLY A 343 -10.06 -19.55 -14.98
CA GLY A 343 -9.33 -18.69 -15.90
C GLY A 343 -8.20 -17.89 -15.25
N THR A 344 -7.71 -16.90 -16.00
CA THR A 344 -6.79 -15.88 -15.51
C THR A 344 -7.59 -14.87 -14.70
N TYR A 345 -7.08 -14.51 -13.52
CA TYR A 345 -7.64 -13.46 -12.68
C TYR A 345 -6.99 -12.11 -13.02
N GLY A 346 -7.72 -11.03 -12.87
CA GLY A 346 -7.17 -9.68 -12.93
C GLY A 346 -8.08 -8.65 -12.28
N TRP A 347 -7.68 -7.40 -12.44
CA TRP A 347 -8.42 -6.23 -11.95
C TRP A 347 -8.61 -5.22 -13.08
N ILE A 348 -9.77 -4.58 -13.14
CA ILE A 348 -10.05 -3.47 -14.04
C ILE A 348 -10.60 -2.33 -13.19
N GLY A 349 -9.98 -1.15 -13.25
CA GLY A 349 -10.35 -0.01 -12.44
C GLY A 349 -9.95 1.33 -13.07
N TYR A 350 -10.04 2.40 -12.27
CA TYR A 350 -9.70 3.75 -12.67
C TYR A 350 -8.29 3.85 -13.29
N TRP A 351 -7.31 3.15 -12.70
CA TRP A 351 -5.91 3.18 -13.12
C TRP A 351 -5.60 2.33 -14.38
N GLY A 352 -6.59 1.64 -14.92
CA GLY A 352 -6.48 0.74 -16.06
C GLY A 352 -6.74 -0.72 -15.69
N MET A 353 -6.12 -1.63 -16.44
CA MET A 353 -6.29 -3.08 -16.24
C MET A 353 -4.97 -3.74 -15.86
N TRP A 354 -5.02 -4.56 -14.81
CA TRP A 354 -3.94 -5.43 -14.37
C TRP A 354 -4.30 -6.91 -14.57
N SER A 355 -3.32 -7.71 -15.00
CA SER A 355 -3.39 -9.17 -15.09
C SER A 355 -1.99 -9.76 -15.21
N PRO A 356 -1.74 -11.01 -14.78
CA PRO A 356 -0.44 -11.68 -14.93
C PRO A 356 0.12 -11.68 -16.36
N ASP A 357 -0.74 -11.86 -17.37
CA ASP A 357 -0.35 -11.99 -18.79
C ASP A 357 -0.39 -10.66 -19.56
N ASN A 358 -0.45 -9.51 -18.87
CA ASN A 358 -0.65 -8.17 -19.46
C ASN A 358 -1.88 -8.02 -20.40
N GLY A 359 -2.90 -8.88 -20.27
CA GLY A 359 -4.29 -8.59 -20.65
C GLY A 359 -4.60 -8.41 -22.15
N ALA A 360 -3.63 -8.51 -23.05
CA ALA A 360 -3.88 -8.28 -24.48
C ALA A 360 -4.87 -9.30 -25.08
N SER A 361 -4.82 -10.56 -24.64
CA SER A 361 -5.63 -11.67 -25.16
C SER A 361 -7.10 -11.68 -24.71
N ILE A 362 -7.54 -10.72 -23.90
CA ILE A 362 -8.90 -10.68 -23.33
C ILE A 362 -9.74 -9.48 -23.77
N VAL A 363 -9.17 -8.55 -24.53
CA VAL A 363 -9.89 -7.41 -25.10
C VAL A 363 -10.95 -7.90 -26.10
N GLY A 364 -12.18 -7.41 -25.99
CA GLY A 364 -13.33 -7.84 -26.78
C GLY A 364 -14.00 -9.14 -26.31
N ASN A 365 -13.44 -9.83 -25.31
CA ASN A 365 -14.03 -11.04 -24.73
C ASN A 365 -14.89 -10.72 -23.50
N THR A 366 -15.75 -11.68 -23.14
CA THR A 366 -16.49 -11.65 -21.88
C THR A 366 -15.56 -12.04 -20.72
N VAL A 367 -15.55 -11.22 -19.68
CA VAL A 367 -14.93 -11.50 -18.38
C VAL A 367 -15.99 -11.53 -17.29
N TYR A 368 -15.69 -12.17 -16.16
CA TYR A 368 -16.67 -12.48 -15.12
C TYR A 368 -16.22 -11.93 -13.77
N ASN A 369 -16.95 -10.98 -13.19
CA ASN A 369 -16.79 -10.64 -11.78
C ASN A 369 -17.63 -11.62 -10.95
N LYS A 370 -17.09 -12.10 -9.84
CA LYS A 370 -17.85 -12.92 -8.89
C LYS A 370 -17.93 -12.20 -7.56
N ASP A 371 -19.15 -11.87 -7.14
CA ASP A 371 -19.42 -11.44 -5.78
C ASP A 371 -19.22 -12.65 -4.85
N GLN A 372 -18.16 -12.59 -4.05
CA GLN A 372 -17.79 -13.67 -3.13
C GLN A 372 -18.71 -13.74 -1.90
N SER A 373 -19.55 -12.73 -1.65
CA SER A 373 -20.49 -12.70 -0.53
C SER A 373 -21.83 -13.36 -0.87
N THR A 374 -22.32 -13.19 -2.09
CA THR A 374 -23.57 -13.79 -2.59
C THR A 374 -23.34 -15.02 -3.48
N GLY A 375 -22.13 -15.21 -3.99
CA GLY A 375 -21.77 -16.23 -4.97
C GLY A 375 -22.20 -15.90 -6.40
N VAL A 376 -22.81 -14.73 -6.65
CA VAL A 376 -23.32 -14.30 -7.96
C VAL A 376 -22.16 -13.96 -8.89
N THR A 377 -22.18 -14.52 -10.09
CA THR A 377 -21.25 -14.19 -11.17
C THR A 377 -21.93 -13.27 -12.18
N THR A 378 -21.32 -12.11 -12.46
CA THR A 378 -21.81 -11.11 -13.42
C THR A 378 -20.88 -11.05 -14.63
N PRO A 379 -21.38 -11.24 -15.86
CA PRO A 379 -20.59 -11.09 -17.08
C PRO A 379 -20.42 -9.63 -17.47
N TYR A 380 -19.25 -9.31 -18.02
CA TYR A 380 -18.88 -8.00 -18.55
C TYR A 380 -18.13 -8.15 -19.87
N THR A 381 -18.34 -7.23 -20.81
CA THR A 381 -17.53 -7.15 -22.04
C THR A 381 -16.43 -6.11 -21.86
N LEU A 382 -15.17 -6.51 -22.07
CA LEU A 382 -14.01 -5.61 -21.95
C LEU A 382 -13.71 -4.89 -23.28
N THR A 383 -13.64 -3.57 -23.25
CA THR A 383 -13.18 -2.72 -24.36
C THR A 383 -11.96 -1.91 -23.90
N THR A 384 -10.94 -1.77 -24.76
CA THR A 384 -9.73 -1.00 -24.46
C THR A 384 -9.45 0.02 -25.57
N TYR A 385 -9.08 1.24 -25.19
CA TYR A 385 -8.68 2.32 -26.10
C TYR A 385 -7.20 2.69 -25.85
N ASN A 386 -6.48 3.05 -26.92
CA ASN A 386 -5.02 3.26 -26.90
C ASN A 386 -4.54 4.58 -26.25
N GLY A 387 -5.44 5.26 -25.55
CA GLY A 387 -5.16 6.44 -24.74
C GLY A 387 -6.33 6.79 -23.84
N LYS A 388 -6.14 7.77 -22.96
CA LYS A 388 -7.17 8.29 -22.05
C LYS A 388 -7.07 9.81 -21.97
N LEU A 389 -8.22 10.49 -22.07
CA LEU A 389 -8.33 11.92 -21.82
C LEU A 389 -8.64 12.11 -20.35
N LYS A 390 -7.81 12.89 -19.66
CA LYS A 390 -8.00 13.24 -18.25
C LYS A 390 -8.51 14.67 -18.16
N LYS A 391 -9.48 14.90 -17.28
CA LYS A 391 -9.99 16.22 -16.91
C LYS A 391 -9.32 16.65 -15.61
N HIS A 392 -8.73 17.83 -15.62
CA HIS A 392 -8.16 18.47 -14.43
C HIS A 392 -9.16 19.49 -13.91
N THR A 393 -9.51 19.40 -12.62
CA THR A 393 -10.37 20.39 -11.95
C THR A 393 -9.58 21.09 -10.86
N GLN A 394 -9.59 22.42 -10.89
CA GLN A 394 -8.80 23.27 -9.99
C GLN A 394 -9.36 23.29 -8.58
N HIS A 395 -8.45 23.23 -7.61
CA HIS A 395 -8.67 23.53 -6.21
C HIS A 395 -7.66 24.58 -5.76
N SER A 396 -7.98 25.30 -4.68
CA SER A 396 -7.04 26.25 -4.09
C SER A 396 -7.13 26.33 -2.57
N THR A 397 -5.99 26.65 -1.97
CA THR A 397 -5.82 26.98 -0.56
C THR A 397 -4.86 28.18 -0.44
N THR A 398 -4.38 28.50 0.76
CA THR A 398 -3.42 29.61 0.98
C THR A 398 -2.12 29.11 1.58
N LEU A 399 -1.02 29.87 1.44
CA LEU A 399 0.26 29.54 2.11
C LEU A 399 0.12 29.45 3.63
N GLY A 400 -0.71 30.31 4.23
CA GLY A 400 -0.99 30.30 5.67
C GLY A 400 -1.67 29.01 6.15
N ASP A 401 -2.44 28.35 5.29
CA ASP A 401 -3.09 27.07 5.59
C ASP A 401 -2.13 25.86 5.49
N ILE A 402 -1.01 25.99 4.79
CA ILE A 402 -0.07 24.87 4.50
C ILE A 402 1.30 25.02 5.18
N LEU A 403 1.33 25.64 6.37
CA LEU A 403 2.55 25.87 7.14
C LEU A 403 3.38 24.57 7.30
N ASN A 404 4.69 24.67 7.11
CA ASN A 404 5.65 23.55 7.21
C ASN A 404 5.42 22.36 6.24
N ILE A 405 4.46 22.40 5.33
CA ILE A 405 4.27 21.34 4.33
C ILE A 405 5.43 21.34 3.32
N PRO A 406 6.11 20.18 3.09
CA PRO A 406 7.12 20.06 2.06
C PRO A 406 6.58 20.30 0.65
N LEU A 407 7.22 21.22 -0.07
CA LEU A 407 7.04 21.50 -1.49
C LEU A 407 8.35 21.19 -2.21
N GLU A 408 8.33 20.28 -3.17
CA GLU A 408 9.54 19.71 -3.80
C GLU A 408 9.67 20.10 -5.27
N GLY A 409 10.91 20.13 -5.78
CA GLY A 409 11.18 20.25 -7.22
C GLY A 409 11.53 21.65 -7.72
N TYR A 410 11.47 22.69 -6.88
CA TYR A 410 12.07 23.99 -7.24
C TYR A 410 13.56 23.79 -7.50
N SER A 411 14.07 24.27 -8.65
CA SER A 411 15.46 24.06 -9.05
C SER A 411 16.15 25.36 -9.46
N GLU A 412 17.41 25.46 -9.07
CA GLU A 412 18.31 26.55 -9.40
C GLU A 412 19.70 25.99 -9.76
N PRO A 413 20.54 26.74 -10.50
CA PRO A 413 21.91 26.30 -10.80
C PRO A 413 22.72 26.16 -9.50
N ASP A 414 23.57 25.14 -9.39
CA ASP A 414 24.47 25.01 -8.24
C ASP A 414 25.43 26.23 -8.18
N SER A 415 25.43 26.91 -7.04
CA SER A 415 26.39 27.98 -6.71
C SER A 415 27.86 27.57 -6.85
N LEU A 416 28.19 26.29 -6.64
CA LEU A 416 29.55 25.76 -6.79
C LEU A 416 29.81 25.22 -8.20
N ASN A 417 28.79 24.70 -8.88
CA ASN A 417 28.88 24.10 -10.20
C ASN A 417 27.75 24.63 -11.14
N PRO A 418 27.83 25.87 -11.66
CA PRO A 418 26.71 26.50 -12.38
C PRO A 418 26.21 25.80 -13.66
N GLY A 419 26.92 24.77 -14.14
CA GLY A 419 26.49 23.87 -15.21
C GLY A 419 25.60 22.71 -14.76
N GLN A 420 25.38 22.54 -13.46
CA GLN A 420 24.48 21.55 -12.85
C GLN A 420 23.28 22.26 -12.18
N MET A 421 22.14 21.58 -12.15
CA MET A 421 20.94 22.03 -11.43
C MET A 421 20.79 21.25 -10.13
N VAL A 422 20.35 21.95 -9.09
CA VAL A 422 20.04 21.37 -7.77
C VAL A 422 18.56 21.60 -7.50
N MET A 423 17.87 20.55 -7.08
CA MET A 423 16.48 20.62 -6.62
C MET A 423 16.44 20.93 -5.13
N TYR A 424 15.41 21.63 -4.69
CA TYR A 424 15.20 22.01 -3.30
C TYR A 424 13.84 21.57 -2.79
N ARG A 425 13.82 21.21 -1.51
CA ARG A 425 12.61 21.13 -0.69
C ARG A 425 12.40 22.48 -0.04
N VAL A 426 11.22 23.05 -0.22
CA VAL A 426 10.79 24.36 0.26
C VAL A 426 9.61 24.18 1.21
N ILE A 427 9.49 25.03 2.22
CA ILE A 427 8.30 25.13 3.07
C ILE A 427 7.87 26.60 3.18
N TRP A 428 6.60 26.84 3.52
CA TRP A 428 6.19 28.11 4.11
C TRP A 428 6.44 28.08 5.62
N ASP A 429 7.26 29.00 6.14
CA ASP A 429 7.63 29.08 7.58
C ASP A 429 6.69 29.97 8.42
N GLY A 430 5.70 30.59 7.77
CA GLY A 430 4.76 31.55 8.38
C GLY A 430 4.98 32.99 7.90
N ALA A 431 6.17 33.30 7.37
CA ALA A 431 6.56 34.62 6.88
C ALA A 431 7.16 34.60 5.46
N SER A 432 7.81 33.51 5.06
CA SER A 432 8.49 33.37 3.77
C SER A 432 8.52 31.91 3.27
N LEU A 433 8.80 31.74 1.98
CA LEU A 433 9.18 30.44 1.44
C LEU A 433 10.67 30.21 1.72
N VAL A 434 11.01 29.11 2.39
CA VAL A 434 12.40 28.78 2.78
C VAL A 434 12.81 27.41 2.26
N LYS A 435 14.00 27.35 1.65
CA LYS A 435 14.69 26.12 1.24
C LYS A 435 15.22 25.43 2.50
N THR A 436 14.94 24.13 2.68
CA THR A 436 15.30 23.34 3.88
C THR A 436 16.14 22.10 3.57
N ALA A 437 16.01 21.55 2.36
CA ALA A 437 16.83 20.45 1.87
C ALA A 437 17.19 20.67 0.40
N LYS A 438 18.24 19.99 -0.07
CA LYS A 438 18.68 19.98 -1.47
C LYS A 438 18.88 18.54 -1.96
N ALA A 439 18.75 18.32 -3.27
CA ALA A 439 19.06 17.06 -3.94
C ALA A 439 19.63 17.34 -5.34
N PRO A 440 20.55 16.50 -5.87
CA PRO A 440 20.96 16.60 -7.26
C PRO A 440 19.76 16.39 -8.19
N GLN A 441 19.68 17.08 -9.33
CA GLN A 441 18.66 16.81 -10.34
C GLN A 441 19.00 15.53 -11.14
N ASN A 442 18.83 14.36 -10.52
CA ASN A 442 18.84 13.08 -11.23
C ASN A 442 17.41 12.66 -11.62
N MET A 443 17.25 12.07 -12.80
CA MET A 443 15.95 11.56 -13.30
C MET A 443 15.83 10.04 -13.15
N SER A 444 16.58 9.44 -12.21
CA SER A 444 16.72 7.99 -12.08
C SER A 444 16.58 7.60 -10.60
N GLY A 445 15.32 7.44 -10.17
CA GLY A 445 14.94 7.14 -8.78
C GLY A 445 14.48 8.39 -8.00
N PRO A 446 13.93 8.20 -6.79
CA PRO A 446 13.49 9.30 -5.94
C PRO A 446 14.68 10.18 -5.47
N PRO A 447 14.47 11.48 -5.20
CA PRO A 447 15.56 12.38 -4.81
C PRO A 447 16.15 12.01 -3.44
N ALA A 448 17.48 11.89 -3.37
CA ALA A 448 18.21 11.74 -2.12
C ALA A 448 18.41 13.11 -1.47
N TRP A 449 17.54 13.47 -0.51
CA TRP A 449 17.50 14.78 0.13
C TRP A 449 18.59 14.96 1.23
N GLU A 450 19.46 15.94 1.05
CA GLU A 450 20.46 16.40 2.04
C GLU A 450 19.92 17.61 2.83
N PRO A 451 20.01 17.64 4.17
CA PRO A 451 19.63 18.81 4.97
C PRO A 451 20.48 20.04 4.65
N LEU A 452 19.84 21.22 4.60
CA LEU A 452 20.58 22.47 4.76
C LEU A 452 20.82 22.71 6.26
N THR A 453 22.06 23.01 6.63
CA THR A 453 22.44 23.31 8.03
C THR A 453 21.75 24.56 8.57
N THR A 454 21.36 25.47 7.67
CA THR A 454 20.53 26.65 7.95
C THR A 454 19.53 26.79 6.80
N PRO A 455 18.22 26.95 7.06
CA PRO A 455 17.24 27.24 6.02
C PRO A 455 17.57 28.54 5.28
N VAL A 456 17.35 28.56 3.96
CA VAL A 456 17.69 29.70 3.08
C VAL A 456 16.42 30.23 2.42
N PRO A 457 16.05 31.51 2.63
CA PRO A 457 14.89 32.11 1.95
C PRO A 457 14.96 31.96 0.43
N LEU A 458 13.78 31.80 -0.19
CA LEU A 458 13.63 31.79 -1.63
C LEU A 458 13.73 33.22 -2.18
N ASP A 459 14.68 33.49 -3.05
CA ASP A 459 14.83 34.80 -3.69
C ASP A 459 13.88 34.95 -4.89
N THR A 460 12.73 35.59 -4.67
CA THR A 460 11.78 35.91 -5.76
C THR A 460 12.21 37.12 -6.58
N SER A 461 13.30 37.81 -6.22
CA SER A 461 13.73 39.05 -6.89
C SER A 461 14.63 38.80 -8.10
N ASN A 462 15.20 37.59 -8.24
CA ASN A 462 16.19 37.26 -9.27
C ASN A 462 16.00 35.84 -9.84
N MET A 463 14.76 35.46 -10.15
CA MET A 463 14.42 34.11 -10.62
C MET A 463 14.81 33.89 -12.08
N ARG A 464 15.54 32.82 -12.38
CA ARG A 464 15.92 32.42 -13.76
C ARG A 464 14.72 31.95 -14.59
N PHE A 465 13.76 31.29 -13.94
CA PHE A 465 12.50 30.83 -14.54
C PHE A 465 11.36 31.55 -13.82
N GLY A 466 10.87 32.63 -14.41
CA GLY A 466 9.90 33.54 -13.77
C GLY A 466 8.44 33.16 -13.97
N GLY A 467 7.56 33.76 -13.16
CA GLY A 467 6.11 33.51 -13.18
C GLY A 467 5.69 32.70 -11.96
N ASP A 468 4.94 31.62 -12.18
CA ASP A 468 4.46 30.74 -11.12
C ASP A 468 5.58 29.84 -10.59
N LEU A 469 5.65 29.67 -9.27
CA LEU A 469 6.46 28.60 -8.68
C LEU A 469 5.73 27.26 -8.86
N ASN A 470 6.42 26.28 -9.44
CA ASN A 470 5.90 24.94 -9.66
C ASN A 470 6.58 23.97 -8.69
N PHE A 471 5.77 23.17 -8.00
CA PHE A 471 6.21 22.20 -7.00
C PHE A 471 5.45 20.89 -7.15
N TRP A 472 5.95 19.85 -6.48
CA TRP A 472 5.21 18.64 -6.13
C TRP A 472 5.07 18.54 -4.62
N SER A 473 3.93 18.09 -4.11
CA SER A 473 3.73 17.82 -2.68
C SER A 473 2.77 16.66 -2.47
N GLN A 474 3.24 15.63 -1.77
CA GLN A 474 2.41 14.49 -1.39
C GLN A 474 1.24 14.91 -0.50
N ALA A 475 1.45 15.90 0.37
CA ALA A 475 0.44 16.42 1.31
C ALA A 475 -0.66 17.27 0.68
N LEU A 476 -0.49 17.64 -0.59
CA LEU A 476 -1.49 18.33 -1.41
C LEU A 476 -1.99 17.43 -2.56
N GLY A 477 -1.47 16.20 -2.63
CA GLY A 477 -1.80 15.17 -3.62
C GLY A 477 -1.33 15.48 -5.03
N GLY A 478 -0.08 15.89 -5.20
CA GLY A 478 0.60 15.94 -6.50
C GLY A 478 1.18 17.30 -6.87
N GLN A 479 0.93 17.75 -8.11
CA GLN A 479 1.43 19.04 -8.61
C GLN A 479 0.76 20.22 -7.91
N VAL A 480 1.59 21.21 -7.55
CA VAL A 480 1.22 22.41 -6.81
C VAL A 480 1.80 23.62 -7.50
N ARG A 481 1.03 24.70 -7.60
CA ARG A 481 1.45 26.00 -8.14
C ARG A 481 1.23 27.11 -7.14
N ILE A 482 2.21 28.00 -7.01
CA ILE A 482 2.09 29.24 -6.23
C ILE A 482 2.31 30.40 -7.21
N PRO A 483 1.22 31.05 -7.67
CA PRO A 483 1.31 32.23 -8.52
C PRO A 483 1.99 33.39 -7.81
N LEU A 484 3.03 33.95 -8.43
CA LEU A 484 3.71 35.14 -7.94
C LEU A 484 3.11 36.41 -8.56
N GLN A 485 3.13 37.51 -7.80
CA GLN A 485 2.51 38.78 -8.20
C GLN A 485 3.54 39.83 -8.60
N SER A 486 3.10 40.79 -9.43
CA SER A 486 3.91 41.94 -9.89
C SER A 486 5.26 41.55 -10.53
N CYS A 487 5.29 40.41 -11.22
CA CYS A 487 6.50 39.91 -11.89
C CYS A 487 6.94 40.82 -13.04
N THR A 488 8.23 41.15 -13.06
CA THR A 488 8.89 41.98 -14.08
C THR A 488 10.09 41.23 -14.64
N TYR A 489 10.12 41.00 -15.96
CA TYR A 489 11.24 40.37 -16.65
C TYR A 489 12.33 41.39 -17.00
N THR A 490 13.58 41.09 -16.65
CA THR A 490 14.78 41.84 -17.01
C THR A 490 15.57 41.03 -18.05
N PRO A 491 15.67 41.49 -19.30
CA PRO A 491 16.45 40.79 -20.34
C PRO A 491 17.92 40.63 -19.95
N GLY A 492 18.48 39.45 -20.25
CA GLY A 492 19.91 39.18 -20.07
C GLY A 492 20.77 39.92 -21.09
N SER A 493 22.05 40.10 -20.76
CA SER A 493 23.06 40.55 -21.73
C SER A 493 23.42 39.44 -22.74
N PHE A 494 24.05 39.78 -23.86
CA PHE A 494 24.43 38.81 -24.91
C PHE A 494 25.09 37.54 -24.35
N GLY A 495 24.39 36.40 -24.46
CA GLY A 495 24.85 35.08 -23.99
C GLY A 495 24.43 34.69 -22.56
N ALA A 496 23.84 35.60 -21.78
CA ALA A 496 23.32 35.32 -20.44
C ALA A 496 21.78 35.20 -20.44
N PRO A 497 21.18 34.29 -19.64
CA PRO A 497 19.73 34.27 -19.45
C PRO A 497 19.26 35.56 -18.75
N GLY A 498 18.06 36.03 -19.11
CA GLY A 498 17.38 37.07 -18.33
C GLY A 498 16.83 36.53 -17.01
N THR A 499 16.39 37.44 -16.14
CA THR A 499 15.85 37.09 -14.82
C THR A 499 14.52 37.80 -14.57
N THR A 500 13.70 37.24 -13.69
CA THR A 500 12.39 37.78 -13.33
C THR A 500 12.36 38.14 -11.86
N SER A 501 11.86 39.34 -11.57
CA SER A 501 11.68 39.86 -10.22
C SER A 501 10.19 39.93 -9.91
N CYS A 502 9.73 39.21 -8.88
CA CYS A 502 8.34 39.20 -8.42
C CYS A 502 8.23 39.67 -6.97
N SER A 503 7.04 40.09 -6.56
CA SER A 503 6.75 40.37 -5.15
C SER A 503 6.80 39.09 -4.31
N ASN A 504 7.36 39.20 -3.11
CA ASN A 504 7.34 38.10 -2.13
C ASN A 504 5.90 37.65 -1.85
N PRO A 505 5.64 36.34 -1.76
CA PRO A 505 4.34 35.82 -1.36
C PRO A 505 4.06 36.12 0.12
N SER A 506 2.79 36.01 0.50
CA SER A 506 2.28 36.23 1.86
C SER A 506 1.41 35.06 2.32
N SER A 507 0.96 35.05 3.58
CA SER A 507 0.07 33.99 4.09
C SER A 507 -1.24 33.85 3.31
N THR A 508 -1.71 34.90 2.61
CA THR A 508 -2.90 34.86 1.75
C THR A 508 -2.61 34.56 0.27
N SER A 509 -1.33 34.35 -0.10
CA SER A 509 -0.99 33.96 -1.47
C SER A 509 -1.59 32.59 -1.80
N PRO A 510 -2.22 32.44 -2.98
CA PRO A 510 -2.90 31.21 -3.34
C PRO A 510 -1.92 30.07 -3.62
N VAL A 511 -2.35 28.87 -3.23
CA VAL A 511 -1.72 27.59 -3.53
C VAL A 511 -2.73 26.80 -4.35
N ILE A 512 -2.40 26.53 -5.60
CA ILE A 512 -3.27 25.88 -6.59
C ILE A 512 -2.82 24.43 -6.76
N PHE A 513 -3.78 23.51 -6.78
CA PHE A 513 -3.58 22.08 -7.05
C PHE A 513 -4.81 21.53 -7.78
N TYR A 514 -4.72 20.29 -8.27
CA TYR A 514 -5.74 19.72 -9.16
C TYR A 514 -6.21 18.34 -8.70
N THR A 515 -7.44 17.98 -9.04
CA THR A 515 -7.91 16.60 -9.10
C THR A 515 -8.01 16.17 -10.55
N GLU A 516 -7.42 15.01 -10.89
CA GLU A 516 -7.63 14.33 -12.17
C GLU A 516 -8.88 13.46 -12.10
N ASP A 517 -9.63 13.43 -13.20
CA ASP A 517 -10.72 12.49 -13.46
C ASP A 517 -10.60 11.96 -14.90
N ILE A 518 -11.06 10.73 -15.17
CA ILE A 518 -10.98 10.12 -16.49
C ILE A 518 -12.27 10.37 -17.24
N VAL A 519 -12.15 10.84 -18.49
CA VAL A 519 -13.30 10.96 -19.38
C VAL A 519 -13.74 9.58 -19.85
N TYR A 520 -15.02 9.25 -19.65
CA TYR A 520 -15.68 8.03 -20.09
C TYR A 520 -16.67 8.28 -21.26
N PRO A 521 -17.09 7.23 -22.00
CA PRO A 521 -18.11 7.36 -23.04
C PRO A 521 -19.42 7.94 -22.49
N GLY A 522 -19.84 9.08 -23.04
CA GLY A 522 -21.04 9.81 -22.61
C GLY A 522 -20.73 11.13 -21.88
N ASP A 523 -19.51 11.32 -21.41
CA ASP A 523 -19.10 12.56 -20.75
C ASP A 523 -19.03 13.76 -21.72
N ALA A 524 -19.36 14.94 -21.20
CA ALA A 524 -19.27 16.18 -21.95
C ALA A 524 -17.81 16.66 -22.04
N VAL A 525 -17.27 16.65 -23.26
CA VAL A 525 -15.95 17.21 -23.62
C VAL A 525 -16.16 18.36 -24.62
N PRO A 526 -15.40 19.47 -24.53
CA PRO A 526 -15.38 20.50 -25.56
C PRO A 526 -15.16 19.92 -26.96
N THR A 527 -15.91 20.39 -27.95
CA THR A 527 -15.82 19.87 -29.34
C THR A 527 -14.46 20.11 -29.98
N THR A 528 -13.77 21.15 -29.52
CA THR A 528 -12.41 21.50 -29.91
C THR A 528 -11.60 21.80 -28.65
N LEU A 529 -10.40 21.24 -28.58
CA LEU A 529 -9.41 21.51 -27.54
C LEU A 529 -8.18 22.14 -28.20
N THR A 530 -7.57 23.13 -27.55
CA THR A 530 -6.36 23.80 -28.04
C THR A 530 -5.19 23.50 -27.11
N CYS A 531 -3.99 23.29 -27.67
CA CYS A 531 -2.75 23.10 -26.92
C CYS A 531 -1.69 24.14 -27.31
N PHE A 532 -0.85 24.54 -26.35
CA PHE A 532 0.22 25.53 -26.56
C PHE A 532 1.62 25.05 -26.13
N ASP A 533 1.73 24.03 -25.27
CA ASP A 533 3.00 23.44 -24.86
C ASP A 533 2.93 21.90 -24.91
N ASN A 534 4.05 21.23 -25.20
CA ASN A 534 4.13 19.75 -25.22
C ASN A 534 2.97 19.08 -26.01
N CYS A 535 2.64 19.64 -27.18
CA CYS A 535 1.44 19.28 -27.93
C CYS A 535 1.68 18.07 -28.84
N PRO A 536 0.90 16.98 -28.72
CA PRO A 536 1.13 15.74 -29.46
C PRO A 536 0.99 15.97 -30.97
N GLN A 537 1.99 15.58 -31.74
CA GLN A 537 1.97 15.68 -33.20
C GLN A 537 1.68 14.30 -33.80
N ALA A 538 0.65 14.19 -34.64
CA ALA A 538 0.25 12.94 -35.30
C ALA A 538 0.42 13.04 -36.83
N PRO A 539 1.65 12.98 -37.38
CA PRO A 539 1.91 13.29 -38.78
C PRO A 539 1.33 12.26 -39.77
N THR A 540 1.02 11.03 -39.33
CA THR A 540 0.45 9.97 -40.18
C THR A 540 -0.81 9.35 -39.59
N ALA A 541 -1.55 8.59 -40.39
CA ALA A 541 -2.72 7.84 -39.95
C ALA A 541 -2.39 6.77 -38.88
N ASP A 542 -1.13 6.35 -38.79
CA ASP A 542 -0.64 5.40 -37.77
C ASP A 542 -0.45 6.06 -36.39
N GLY A 543 -0.37 7.40 -36.35
CA GLY A 543 -0.40 8.20 -35.13
C GLY A 543 0.82 9.10 -34.94
N MET A 544 1.36 9.10 -33.73
CA MET A 544 2.52 9.92 -33.32
C MET A 544 3.84 9.29 -33.77
N ASP A 545 4.80 10.11 -34.18
CA ASP A 545 6.17 9.66 -34.48
C ASP A 545 6.99 9.52 -33.18
N PRO A 546 7.54 8.33 -32.83
CA PRO A 546 8.40 8.16 -31.66
C PRO A 546 9.67 9.02 -31.65
N LEU A 547 10.10 9.53 -32.82
CA LEU A 547 11.24 10.45 -32.99
C LEU A 547 10.82 11.93 -32.93
N GLY A 548 9.53 12.23 -32.99
CA GLY A 548 8.95 13.56 -33.12
C GLY A 548 7.57 13.65 -32.47
N LEU A 549 7.52 13.32 -31.17
CA LEU A 549 6.27 13.17 -30.41
C LEU A 549 5.44 14.46 -30.33
N THR A 550 6.08 15.62 -30.39
CA THR A 550 5.45 16.91 -30.18
C THR A 550 5.78 17.93 -31.25
N TYR A 551 4.84 18.83 -31.47
CA TYR A 551 5.10 20.05 -32.22
C TYR A 551 6.21 20.87 -31.54
N SER A 552 7.11 21.43 -32.35
CA SER A 552 8.09 22.42 -31.89
C SER A 552 7.39 23.60 -31.23
N GLN A 553 7.90 24.04 -30.08
CA GLN A 553 7.25 25.10 -29.30
C GLN A 553 7.30 26.45 -30.03
N ASP A 554 6.13 26.98 -30.35
CA ASP A 554 5.95 28.26 -31.03
C ASP A 554 5.68 29.38 -30.00
N TYR A 555 6.59 30.35 -29.96
CA TYR A 555 6.50 31.53 -29.09
C TYR A 555 6.12 32.80 -29.85
N THR A 556 5.69 32.70 -31.11
CA THR A 556 5.35 33.87 -31.93
C THR A 556 4.12 34.61 -31.37
N PRO A 557 4.16 35.95 -31.28
CA PRO A 557 2.98 36.71 -30.85
C PRO A 557 1.78 36.47 -31.77
N GLY A 558 0.66 36.03 -31.18
CA GLY A 558 -0.55 35.70 -31.92
C GLY A 558 -0.66 34.24 -32.37
N PHE A 559 0.26 33.35 -31.96
CA PHE A 559 0.11 31.91 -32.16
C PHE A 559 -1.21 31.40 -31.54
N ALA A 560 -2.04 30.74 -32.35
CA ALA A 560 -3.40 30.32 -32.00
C ALA A 560 -3.47 28.95 -31.28
N GLY A 561 -2.34 28.26 -31.10
CA GLY A 561 -2.27 26.90 -30.56
C GLY A 561 -2.59 25.82 -31.60
N HIS A 562 -2.28 24.57 -31.25
CA HIS A 562 -2.65 23.40 -32.03
C HIS A 562 -4.05 22.92 -31.65
N ALA A 563 -4.92 22.71 -32.63
CA ALA A 563 -6.31 22.32 -32.42
C ALA A 563 -6.51 20.80 -32.50
N TYR A 564 -7.30 20.26 -31.58
CA TYR A 564 -7.63 18.84 -31.48
C TYR A 564 -9.15 18.66 -31.36
N THR A 565 -9.63 17.51 -31.82
CA THR A 565 -11.00 17.04 -31.57
C THR A 565 -10.95 15.75 -30.78
N PHE A 566 -11.97 15.49 -29.95
CA PHE A 566 -12.07 14.26 -29.18
C PHE A 566 -13.34 13.50 -29.57
N ALA A 567 -13.19 12.28 -30.08
CA ALA A 567 -14.31 11.44 -30.49
C ALA A 567 -13.93 9.96 -30.39
N ASN A 568 -14.90 9.10 -30.03
CA ASN A 568 -14.69 7.65 -29.85
C ASN A 568 -13.48 7.32 -28.95
N MET A 569 -13.38 8.02 -27.83
CA MET A 569 -12.28 7.94 -26.85
C MET A 569 -10.87 8.16 -27.41
N THR A 570 -10.75 8.88 -28.54
CA THR A 570 -9.47 9.15 -29.22
C THR A 570 -9.31 10.65 -29.46
N LEU A 571 -8.18 11.22 -29.02
CA LEU A 571 -7.78 12.57 -29.40
C LEU A 571 -7.27 12.56 -30.85
N LYS A 572 -7.70 13.54 -31.66
CA LYS A 572 -7.34 13.68 -33.06
C LYS A 572 -6.71 15.04 -33.35
N ASP A 573 -5.56 15.02 -33.99
CA ASP A 573 -4.79 16.19 -34.41
C ASP A 573 -5.44 16.85 -35.63
N SER A 574 -6.02 18.04 -35.45
CA SER A 574 -6.73 18.74 -36.53
C SER A 574 -5.74 19.42 -37.50
N GLY A 575 -4.49 19.63 -37.09
CA GLY A 575 -3.43 20.14 -37.96
C GLY A 575 -2.94 19.10 -38.95
N ASN A 576 -2.97 17.82 -38.57
CA ASN A 576 -2.62 16.68 -39.41
C ASN A 576 -3.85 15.85 -39.82
N ALA A 577 -4.76 16.47 -40.58
CA ALA A 577 -5.92 15.81 -41.22
C ALA A 577 -6.88 15.00 -40.31
N GLY A 578 -6.84 15.20 -38.98
CA GLY A 578 -7.63 14.43 -38.02
C GLY A 578 -7.02 13.06 -37.65
N ASN A 579 -5.71 12.89 -37.86
CA ASN A 579 -4.96 11.70 -37.46
C ASN A 579 -5.05 11.47 -35.93
N PRO A 580 -5.06 10.20 -35.47
CA PRO A 580 -5.17 9.90 -34.05
C PRO A 580 -3.86 10.20 -33.31
N ALA A 581 -3.91 10.95 -32.23
CA ALA A 581 -2.74 11.28 -31.40
C ALA A 581 -2.33 10.08 -30.52
N LEU A 582 -1.92 8.97 -31.13
CA LEU A 582 -1.62 7.71 -30.44
C LEU A 582 -0.13 7.35 -30.52
N LEU A 583 0.45 7.00 -29.38
CA LEU A 583 1.82 6.50 -29.30
C LEU A 583 1.83 4.97 -29.24
N ALA A 584 1.87 4.32 -30.41
CA ALA A 584 1.88 2.86 -30.51
C ALA A 584 3.16 2.22 -29.97
N THR A 585 4.31 2.89 -30.11
CA THR A 585 5.63 2.41 -29.68
C THR A 585 6.38 3.55 -28.98
N ALA A 586 6.77 3.36 -27.72
CA ALA A 586 7.54 4.36 -26.99
C ALA A 586 9.05 4.29 -27.34
N PRO A 587 9.75 5.43 -27.45
CA PRO A 587 11.21 5.45 -27.54
C PRO A 587 11.84 5.04 -26.18
N ALA A 588 13.08 4.55 -26.20
CA ALA A 588 13.73 3.98 -25.02
C ALA A 588 13.87 4.95 -23.83
N ASN A 589 13.87 6.26 -24.08
CA ASN A 589 13.92 7.32 -23.08
C ASN A 589 12.55 7.84 -22.60
N GLN A 590 11.44 7.27 -23.09
CA GLN A 590 10.07 7.57 -22.63
C GLN A 590 9.21 6.29 -22.53
N SER A 591 9.81 5.20 -22.05
CA SER A 591 9.16 3.87 -21.98
C SER A 591 7.86 3.83 -21.18
N TRP A 592 7.64 4.80 -20.29
CA TRP A 592 6.42 5.00 -19.49
C TRP A 592 5.21 5.53 -20.29
N GLY A 593 5.40 5.98 -21.54
CA GLY A 593 4.37 6.58 -22.40
C GLY A 593 4.45 8.10 -22.47
N PHE A 594 3.47 8.71 -23.14
CA PHE A 594 3.37 10.15 -23.38
C PHE A 594 2.19 10.76 -22.63
N ASN A 595 2.39 11.96 -22.07
CA ASN A 595 1.33 12.85 -21.58
C ASN A 595 1.46 14.20 -22.31
N SER A 596 0.35 14.75 -22.80
CA SER A 596 0.32 16.07 -23.45
C SER A 596 0.52 17.22 -22.46
N GLY A 597 0.79 18.42 -22.98
CA GLY A 597 0.51 19.65 -22.23
C GLY A 597 -0.98 19.93 -22.07
N ALA A 598 -1.31 21.10 -21.54
CA ALA A 598 -2.69 21.47 -21.22
C ALA A 598 -3.54 21.67 -22.50
N LEU A 599 -4.56 20.83 -22.64
CA LEU A 599 -5.61 20.91 -23.65
C LEU A 599 -6.76 21.75 -23.09
N VAL A 600 -6.97 22.93 -23.66
CA VAL A 600 -7.91 23.94 -23.13
C VAL A 600 -9.10 24.15 -24.06
N ASP A 601 -10.26 24.43 -23.47
CA ASP A 601 -11.38 25.01 -24.21
C ASP A 601 -11.10 26.50 -24.42
N LEU A 602 -10.49 26.83 -25.57
CA LEU A 602 -10.15 28.22 -25.89
C LEU A 602 -11.39 29.11 -26.01
N ALA A 603 -12.53 28.57 -26.48
CA ALA A 603 -13.77 29.34 -26.59
C ALA A 603 -14.33 29.77 -25.22
N THR A 604 -14.15 28.93 -24.20
CA THR A 604 -14.52 29.28 -22.81
C THR A 604 -13.46 30.14 -22.12
N TYR A 605 -12.17 29.90 -22.34
CA TYR A 605 -11.09 30.41 -21.49
C TYR A 605 -10.14 31.45 -22.09
N GLN A 606 -10.35 31.92 -23.33
CA GLN A 606 -9.48 32.88 -24.03
C GLN A 606 -9.01 34.05 -23.15
N ALA A 607 -9.93 34.76 -22.49
CA ALA A 607 -9.62 35.94 -21.67
C ALA A 607 -8.72 35.65 -20.44
N GLN A 608 -8.71 34.40 -19.94
CA GLN A 608 -7.81 33.99 -18.85
C GLN A 608 -6.39 33.69 -19.37
N LEU A 609 -6.26 33.36 -20.65
CA LEU A 609 -5.01 33.04 -21.32
C LEU A 609 -4.30 34.27 -21.92
N ASP A 610 -4.97 35.41 -22.05
CA ASP A 610 -4.38 36.66 -22.54
C ASP A 610 -3.10 37.07 -21.78
N CYS A 611 -2.09 37.57 -22.48
CA CYS A 611 -0.81 38.02 -21.91
C CYS A 611 -0.88 39.37 -21.15
N GLY A 612 -2.01 39.70 -20.54
CA GLY A 612 -2.21 40.94 -19.79
C GLY A 612 -2.28 42.16 -20.71
N ASN A 613 -1.19 42.93 -20.79
CA ASN A 613 -1.13 44.20 -21.54
C ASN A 613 -1.24 44.06 -23.07
N ASN A 614 -1.34 42.83 -23.60
CA ASN A 614 -1.50 42.54 -25.02
C ASN A 614 -2.61 41.51 -25.23
N SER A 615 -3.86 41.96 -25.32
CA SER A 615 -5.06 41.12 -25.53
C SER A 615 -5.17 40.49 -26.93
N GLY A 616 -4.13 40.62 -27.76
CA GLY A 616 -3.97 39.89 -29.02
C GLY A 616 -2.99 38.72 -28.91
N GLN A 617 -2.44 38.44 -27.72
CA GLN A 617 -1.41 37.42 -27.52
C GLN A 617 -1.81 36.45 -26.40
N ILE A 618 -1.76 35.16 -26.71
CA ILE A 618 -2.05 34.07 -25.78
C ILE A 618 -0.77 33.63 -25.05
N CYS A 619 -0.85 33.54 -23.73
CA CYS A 619 0.20 33.06 -22.85
C CYS A 619 -0.08 31.60 -22.49
N GLY A 620 0.26 30.67 -23.39
CA GLY A 620 -0.15 29.26 -23.35
C GLY A 620 0.13 28.52 -22.03
N TRP A 621 1.22 28.86 -21.33
CA TRP A 621 1.56 28.30 -20.01
C TRP A 621 0.50 28.56 -18.92
N LYS A 622 -0.39 29.54 -19.12
CA LYS A 622 -1.56 29.78 -18.27
C LYS A 622 -2.66 28.72 -18.41
N GLY A 623 -2.63 27.84 -19.42
CA GLY A 623 -3.58 26.74 -19.57
C GLY A 623 -3.64 25.85 -18.32
N TRP A 624 -2.48 25.62 -17.72
CA TRP A 624 -2.29 24.93 -16.45
C TRP A 624 -2.70 25.72 -15.18
N THR A 625 -3.29 26.91 -15.33
CA THR A 625 -3.86 27.72 -14.24
C THR A 625 -5.36 27.90 -14.38
N LEU A 626 -5.98 27.30 -15.40
CA LEU A 626 -7.41 27.39 -15.64
C LEU A 626 -8.20 26.58 -14.60
N PRO A 627 -9.48 26.94 -14.35
CA PRO A 627 -10.38 26.18 -13.48
C PRO A 627 -10.61 24.74 -13.95
N VAL A 628 -10.64 24.53 -15.27
CA VAL A 628 -10.70 23.21 -15.91
C VAL A 628 -9.79 23.22 -17.15
N PHE A 629 -8.98 22.17 -17.29
CA PHE A 629 -8.29 21.83 -18.53
C PHE A 629 -8.22 20.30 -18.68
N TYR A 630 -7.70 19.81 -19.79
CA TYR A 630 -7.54 18.38 -20.05
C TYR A 630 -6.08 18.02 -20.34
N THR A 631 -5.70 16.77 -20.13
CA THR A 631 -4.45 16.19 -20.68
C THR A 631 -4.75 14.86 -21.36
N TRP A 632 -3.92 14.49 -22.31
CA TRP A 632 -4.04 13.24 -23.07
C TRP A 632 -2.86 12.34 -22.76
N GLU A 633 -3.15 11.13 -22.27
CA GLU A 633 -2.16 10.09 -22.01
C GLU A 633 -2.29 8.97 -23.07
N THR A 634 -1.18 8.53 -23.64
CA THR A 634 -1.13 7.43 -24.62
C THR A 634 0.23 6.73 -24.59
N GLY A 635 0.27 5.44 -24.94
CA GLY A 635 1.51 4.66 -24.93
C GLY A 635 1.28 3.16 -25.11
N PRO A 636 2.37 2.37 -25.23
CA PRO A 636 2.28 0.93 -25.43
C PRO A 636 1.77 0.17 -24.20
N ASN A 637 1.92 0.72 -23.00
CA ASN A 637 1.63 0.04 -21.73
C ASN A 637 0.15 0.08 -21.36
N ASN A 638 -0.30 -0.84 -20.51
CA ASN A 638 -1.71 -0.93 -20.12
C ASN A 638 -2.19 0.23 -19.24
N TRP A 639 -1.32 0.80 -18.40
CA TRP A 639 -1.64 2.00 -17.63
C TRP A 639 -1.89 3.22 -18.52
N ASN A 640 -1.28 3.28 -19.72
CA ASN A 640 -1.52 4.37 -20.68
C ASN A 640 -2.85 4.25 -21.44
N LYS A 641 -3.59 3.14 -21.26
CA LYS A 641 -4.79 2.80 -22.03
C LYS A 641 -6.04 2.93 -21.16
N LEU A 642 -7.15 3.35 -21.77
CA LEU A 642 -8.44 3.32 -21.11
C LEU A 642 -9.06 1.92 -21.26
N SER A 643 -9.28 1.21 -20.15
CA SER A 643 -10.02 -0.05 -20.13
C SER A 643 -11.40 0.17 -19.51
N ILE A 644 -12.44 -0.20 -20.25
CA ILE A 644 -13.84 -0.04 -19.87
C ILE A 644 -14.52 -1.40 -19.94
N VAL A 645 -15.39 -1.68 -18.97
CA VAL A 645 -16.27 -2.84 -18.98
C VAL A 645 -17.72 -2.41 -19.14
N THR A 646 -18.49 -3.14 -19.93
CA THR A 646 -19.94 -2.96 -20.05
C THR A 646 -20.68 -4.17 -19.47
N SER A 647 -21.81 -3.92 -18.80
CA SER A 647 -22.76 -4.98 -18.42
C SER A 647 -24.05 -4.75 -19.21
N GLY A 648 -24.31 -5.63 -20.20
CA GLY A 648 -25.22 -5.30 -21.28
C GLY A 648 -24.80 -4.00 -21.99
N ASP A 649 -25.75 -3.09 -22.16
CA ASP A 649 -25.53 -1.78 -22.79
C ASP A 649 -24.97 -0.70 -21.84
N SER A 650 -24.81 -1.00 -20.53
CA SER A 650 -24.38 -0.02 -19.52
C SER A 650 -22.86 -0.03 -19.34
N VAL A 651 -22.22 1.13 -19.55
CA VAL A 651 -20.80 1.37 -19.21
C VAL A 651 -20.63 1.38 -17.69
N VAL A 652 -19.66 0.63 -17.19
CA VAL A 652 -19.21 0.69 -15.81
C VAL A 652 -18.11 1.75 -15.70
N THR A 653 -18.42 2.86 -15.06
CA THR A 653 -17.43 3.86 -14.63
C THR A 653 -16.76 3.43 -13.32
N PHE A 654 -15.56 3.95 -13.06
CA PHE A 654 -14.83 3.79 -11.80
C PHE A 654 -14.53 5.16 -11.23
N ASP A 655 -14.61 5.29 -9.91
CA ASP A 655 -14.42 6.56 -9.24
C ASP A 655 -12.91 6.91 -9.18
N PRO A 656 -12.52 8.18 -9.41
CA PRO A 656 -11.17 8.65 -9.16
C PRO A 656 -10.85 8.65 -7.64
N PRO A 657 -9.56 8.78 -7.28
CA PRO A 657 -9.13 9.14 -5.92
C PRO A 657 -9.93 10.31 -5.35
N VAL A 658 -10.49 10.14 -4.15
CA VAL A 658 -11.28 11.17 -3.50
C VAL A 658 -10.37 12.04 -2.64
N LYS A 659 -10.14 13.28 -3.08
CA LYS A 659 -9.36 14.26 -2.30
C LYS A 659 -10.16 14.75 -1.10
N VAL A 660 -9.57 14.70 0.10
CA VAL A 660 -10.20 15.11 1.36
C VAL A 660 -9.33 16.10 2.15
N GLU A 661 -9.93 17.18 2.63
CA GLU A 661 -9.29 18.16 3.51
C GLU A 661 -9.23 17.62 4.96
N TYR A 662 -8.04 17.57 5.54
CA TYR A 662 -7.77 17.27 6.94
C TYR A 662 -7.07 18.46 7.60
N THR A 663 -7.61 18.99 8.71
CA THR A 663 -6.88 19.96 9.55
C THR A 663 -6.23 19.23 10.72
N HIS A 664 -4.90 19.22 10.78
CA HIS A 664 -4.17 18.57 11.85
C HIS A 664 -4.30 19.36 13.17
N SER A 665 -4.46 18.66 14.30
CA SER A 665 -4.63 19.25 15.62
C SER A 665 -3.69 18.58 16.63
N GLN A 666 -2.76 19.38 17.17
CA GLN A 666 -1.83 18.94 18.20
C GLN A 666 -1.77 19.99 19.31
N THR A 667 -2.18 19.62 20.52
CA THR A 667 -2.20 20.52 21.69
C THR A 667 -0.91 20.46 22.53
N VAL A 668 -0.07 19.44 22.32
CA VAL A 668 1.18 19.26 23.06
C VAL A 668 2.31 19.93 22.28
N ASN A 669 2.76 21.11 22.75
CA ASN A 669 3.78 21.91 22.07
C ASN A 669 5.20 21.29 22.03
N THR A 670 5.43 20.20 22.77
CA THR A 670 6.66 19.40 22.73
C THR A 670 6.56 18.17 21.82
N ALA A 671 5.41 17.91 21.18
CA ALA A 671 5.27 16.82 20.23
C ALA A 671 5.90 17.18 18.88
N ALA A 672 6.53 16.21 18.21
CA ALA A 672 7.26 16.44 16.96
C ALA A 672 6.35 16.92 15.80
N ASP A 673 5.06 16.58 15.85
CA ASP A 673 4.02 16.99 14.90
C ASP A 673 3.35 18.33 15.24
N TYR A 674 3.69 18.98 16.37
CA TYR A 674 3.13 20.28 16.73
C TYR A 674 3.38 21.37 15.68
N LYS A 675 4.44 21.23 14.87
CA LYS A 675 4.71 22.07 13.69
C LYS A 675 3.56 22.07 12.66
N TYR A 676 2.65 21.10 12.71
CA TYR A 676 1.47 20.99 11.87
C TYR A 676 0.16 21.37 12.58
N ASN A 677 0.19 21.88 13.80
CA ASN A 677 -1.03 22.27 14.50
C ASN A 677 -1.78 23.40 13.76
N GLY A 678 -3.01 23.14 13.33
CA GLY A 678 -3.83 24.04 12.53
C GLY A 678 -3.59 23.95 11.02
N VAL A 679 -2.68 23.09 10.55
CA VAL A 679 -2.30 22.97 9.13
C VAL A 679 -3.27 22.07 8.37
N LYS A 680 -3.62 22.49 7.14
CA LYS A 680 -4.48 21.75 6.23
C LYS A 680 -3.68 20.84 5.30
N PHE A 681 -4.08 19.58 5.24
CA PHE A 681 -3.59 18.56 4.33
C PHE A 681 -4.72 18.20 3.36
N PHE A 682 -4.40 17.97 2.09
CA PHE A 682 -5.35 17.55 1.07
C PHE A 682 -4.98 16.12 0.65
N LEU A 683 -5.47 15.18 1.44
CA LEU A 683 -5.15 13.75 1.40
C LEU A 683 -5.95 13.06 0.30
N ASP A 684 -5.38 12.03 -0.33
CA ASP A 684 -6.06 11.27 -1.39
C ASP A 684 -6.57 9.93 -0.84
N TYR A 685 -7.89 9.73 -0.88
CA TYR A 685 -8.56 8.52 -0.43
C TYR A 685 -8.90 7.62 -1.62
N ASN A 686 -8.25 6.46 -1.69
CA ASN A 686 -8.37 5.49 -2.80
C ASN A 686 -9.37 4.36 -2.54
N GLY A 687 -10.03 4.38 -1.39
CA GLY A 687 -10.91 3.32 -0.91
C GLY A 687 -10.58 2.90 0.53
N PHE A 688 -11.35 1.97 1.06
CA PHE A 688 -11.32 1.67 2.49
C PHE A 688 -9.98 1.07 2.95
N GLY A 689 -9.26 1.82 3.79
CA GLY A 689 -7.90 1.53 4.24
C GLY A 689 -6.84 2.45 3.63
N GLU A 690 -7.12 3.10 2.51
CA GLU A 690 -6.13 3.78 1.68
C GLU A 690 -6.32 5.29 1.70
N LEU A 691 -5.72 5.94 2.70
CA LEU A 691 -5.66 7.40 2.83
C LEU A 691 -4.20 7.84 2.73
N HIS A 692 -3.83 8.44 1.61
CA HIS A 692 -2.46 8.85 1.31
C HIS A 692 -2.27 10.37 1.44
N GLY A 693 -1.01 10.82 1.47
CA GLY A 693 -0.66 12.24 1.58
C GLY A 693 -0.15 12.68 2.95
N ILE A 694 -0.23 11.81 3.98
CA ILE A 694 0.42 12.08 5.26
C ILE A 694 1.95 12.13 5.02
N PRO A 695 2.66 13.21 5.39
CA PRO A 695 4.12 13.26 5.29
C PRO A 695 4.76 12.15 6.10
N GLY A 696 5.91 11.68 5.65
CA GLY A 696 6.71 10.71 6.39
C GLY A 696 8.19 11.06 6.40
N LYS A 697 8.85 10.47 7.39
CA LYS A 697 10.24 10.68 7.74
C LYS A 697 10.98 9.35 7.73
N CYS A 698 12.31 9.39 7.64
CA CYS A 698 13.11 8.18 7.68
C CYS A 698 13.62 7.94 9.12
N PHE A 699 13.74 6.67 9.51
CA PHE A 699 14.18 6.24 10.83
C PHE A 699 15.22 5.15 10.67
N ASP A 700 16.38 5.32 11.32
CA ASP A 700 17.44 4.31 11.35
C ASP A 700 17.18 3.33 12.52
N MET A 701 16.94 2.06 12.18
CA MET A 701 16.53 0.99 13.09
C MET A 701 17.68 0.43 13.97
N ALA A 702 18.94 0.81 13.71
CA ALA A 702 20.10 0.41 14.49
C ALA A 702 20.44 1.46 15.56
N THR A 703 20.43 2.74 15.17
CA THR A 703 20.64 3.88 16.08
C THR A 703 19.38 4.19 16.89
N GLY A 704 18.20 4.07 16.27
CA GLY A 704 16.91 4.51 16.80
C GLY A 704 16.71 6.01 16.64
N GLN A 705 17.14 6.60 15.52
CA GLN A 705 17.13 8.05 15.27
C GLN A 705 16.49 8.41 13.93
N GLU A 706 15.98 9.63 13.84
CA GLU A 706 15.42 10.20 12.62
C GLU A 706 16.53 10.58 11.61
N THR A 707 16.23 10.40 10.33
CA THR A 707 17.08 10.73 9.17
C THR A 707 16.19 11.26 8.04
N MET A 708 16.73 12.07 7.13
CA MET A 708 15.98 12.52 5.93
C MET A 708 16.13 11.59 4.73
N ASP A 709 17.20 10.81 4.69
CA ASP A 709 17.44 9.82 3.65
C ASP A 709 16.97 8.44 4.15
N CYS A 710 16.15 7.78 3.35
CA CYS A 710 15.60 6.43 3.60
C CYS A 710 16.46 5.31 2.97
N SER A 711 17.54 5.63 2.25
CA SER A 711 18.33 4.63 1.54
C SER A 711 19.25 3.80 2.46
N GLY A 712 19.32 2.49 2.22
CA GLY A 712 20.17 1.55 2.94
C GLY A 712 19.43 0.68 3.97
N GLY A 713 19.79 -0.60 4.07
CA GLY A 713 18.99 -1.66 4.71
C GLY A 713 18.70 -1.57 6.22
N ASN A 714 19.21 -0.55 6.92
CA ASN A 714 18.85 -0.26 8.31
C ASN A 714 17.87 0.92 8.46
N LYS A 715 17.51 1.61 7.36
CA LYS A 715 16.63 2.78 7.38
C LYS A 715 15.22 2.42 6.92
N ARG A 716 14.22 3.10 7.46
CA ARG A 716 12.79 2.85 7.18
C ARG A 716 12.00 4.16 7.13
N TYR A 717 11.15 4.32 6.12
CA TYR A 717 10.13 5.38 6.08
C TYR A 717 9.04 5.10 7.13
N VAL A 718 8.56 6.13 7.84
CA VAL A 718 7.40 6.08 8.75
C VAL A 718 6.58 7.38 8.65
N PRO A 719 5.25 7.35 8.76
CA PRO A 719 4.43 8.56 8.86
C PRO A 719 4.88 9.49 10.00
N GLU A 720 4.94 10.79 9.73
CA GLU A 720 5.35 11.81 10.71
C GLU A 720 4.33 11.99 11.84
N PHE A 721 3.04 11.80 11.54
CA PHE A 721 1.95 11.81 12.51
C PHE A 721 0.91 10.73 12.18
N SER A 722 0.02 10.48 13.14
CA SER A 722 -1.15 9.60 12.96
C SER A 722 -2.43 10.42 13.10
N ILE A 723 -3.44 10.13 12.28
CA ILE A 723 -4.77 10.75 12.44
C ILE A 723 -5.54 9.97 13.51
N ALA A 724 -5.89 10.64 14.62
CA ALA A 724 -6.63 10.02 15.71
C ALA A 724 -8.03 9.54 15.27
N ALA A 725 -8.50 8.44 15.86
CA ALA A 725 -9.85 7.93 15.62
C ALA A 725 -10.92 8.98 16.01
N GLY A 726 -11.87 9.25 15.13
CA GLY A 726 -12.92 10.25 15.35
C GLY A 726 -12.52 11.68 14.93
N SER A 727 -11.30 11.87 14.42
CA SER A 727 -10.97 13.05 13.62
C SER A 727 -11.87 13.13 12.38
N THR A 728 -12.10 14.34 11.87
CA THR A 728 -12.95 14.57 10.70
C THR A 728 -12.15 15.03 9.49
N VAL A 729 -12.54 14.57 8.31
CA VAL A 729 -12.09 15.09 7.00
C VAL A 729 -13.26 15.54 6.16
N LYS A 730 -13.02 16.36 5.13
CA LYS A 730 -14.09 16.88 4.25
C LYS A 730 -13.80 16.64 2.78
N ASN A 731 -14.83 16.22 2.04
CA ASN A 731 -14.88 16.36 0.58
C ASN A 731 -15.92 17.44 0.25
N GLY A 732 -15.45 18.65 -0.09
CA GLY A 732 -16.32 19.81 -0.29
C GLY A 732 -17.13 20.14 0.97
N THR A 733 -18.45 19.97 0.91
CA THR A 733 -19.36 20.15 2.07
C THR A 733 -19.59 18.88 2.88
N THR A 734 -19.31 17.70 2.32
CA THR A 734 -19.52 16.42 3.01
C THR A 734 -18.39 16.17 4.00
N THR A 735 -18.74 15.77 5.22
CA THR A 735 -17.79 15.42 6.28
C THR A 735 -17.76 13.91 6.49
N TYR A 736 -16.60 13.35 6.81
CA TYR A 736 -16.41 11.94 7.16
C TYR A 736 -15.60 11.83 8.46
N TYR A 737 -15.86 10.78 9.23
CA TYR A 737 -14.96 10.38 10.32
C TYR A 737 -13.81 9.53 9.81
N VAL A 738 -12.62 9.73 10.37
CA VAL A 738 -11.42 8.92 10.12
C VAL A 738 -11.24 7.91 11.25
N LYS A 739 -10.88 6.68 10.91
CA LYS A 739 -10.33 5.72 11.87
C LYS A 739 -9.01 5.11 11.36
N PRO A 740 -7.93 5.09 12.15
CA PRO A 740 -6.79 4.23 11.86
C PRO A 740 -7.24 2.76 11.95
N LEU A 741 -7.03 2.01 10.88
CA LEU A 741 -7.32 0.56 10.81
C LEU A 741 -6.08 -0.28 11.13
N GLU A 742 -4.89 0.27 10.90
CA GLU A 742 -3.62 -0.39 11.16
C GLU A 742 -2.66 0.60 11.84
N VAL A 743 -2.13 0.20 12.99
CA VAL A 743 -1.21 0.98 13.83
C VAL A 743 0.03 0.16 14.13
N GLU A 744 1.17 0.69 13.76
CA GLU A 744 2.46 0.24 14.25
C GLU A 744 2.78 0.91 15.59
N GLN A 745 3.31 0.12 16.50
CA GLN A 745 3.95 0.57 17.74
C GLN A 745 5.45 0.27 17.68
N ARG A 746 6.28 1.26 18.01
CA ARG A 746 7.74 1.12 18.16
C ARG A 746 8.10 1.35 19.62
N MET A 747 8.79 0.38 20.23
CA MET A 747 9.18 0.48 21.63
C MET A 747 10.19 1.61 21.84
N VAL A 748 10.01 2.41 22.90
CA VAL A 748 10.95 3.49 23.22
C VAL A 748 12.27 2.91 23.77
N LYS A 749 13.38 3.21 23.09
CA LYS A 749 14.73 2.79 23.49
C LYS A 749 15.11 3.36 24.87
N LYS A 750 15.78 2.54 25.68
CA LYS A 750 16.32 2.88 27.01
C LYS A 750 17.80 2.49 27.09
N ASP A 751 18.47 2.94 28.15
CA ASP A 751 19.82 2.50 28.47
C ASP A 751 19.85 0.98 28.84
N PRO A 752 20.84 0.19 28.37
CA PRO A 752 20.94 -1.24 28.68
C PRO A 752 21.00 -1.60 30.17
N GLY A 753 21.47 -0.68 31.01
CA GLY A 753 21.44 -0.80 32.46
C GLY A 753 20.03 -0.92 33.05
N VAL A 754 19.02 -0.32 32.41
CA VAL A 754 17.61 -0.39 32.85
C VAL A 754 17.10 -1.84 32.77
N CYS A 755 17.27 -2.50 31.62
CA CYS A 755 16.90 -3.90 31.46
C CYS A 755 17.71 -4.80 32.42
N THR A 756 19.00 -4.53 32.61
CA THR A 756 19.85 -5.28 33.54
C THR A 756 19.35 -5.16 34.99
N ALA A 757 18.98 -3.95 35.43
CA ALA A 757 18.42 -3.72 36.77
C ALA A 757 17.03 -4.37 36.97
N ALA A 758 16.25 -4.51 35.89
CA ALA A 758 14.98 -5.23 35.88
C ALA A 758 15.13 -6.77 35.78
N GLY A 759 16.37 -7.29 35.69
CA GLY A 759 16.64 -8.73 35.50
C GLY A 759 16.47 -9.22 34.06
N VAL A 760 16.05 -8.36 33.13
CA VAL A 760 15.89 -8.69 31.70
C VAL A 760 17.27 -8.79 31.05
N THR A 761 17.76 -10.03 30.98
CA THR A 761 19.10 -10.36 30.48
C THR A 761 18.95 -11.30 29.29
N ALA A 762 19.36 -10.84 28.11
CA ALA A 762 19.36 -11.68 26.91
C ALA A 762 20.31 -12.88 27.10
N PRO A 763 20.00 -14.06 26.53
CA PRO A 763 20.87 -15.22 26.62
C PRO A 763 22.32 -14.92 26.18
N SER A 764 23.30 -15.24 27.03
CA SER A 764 24.73 -15.15 26.66
C SER A 764 25.13 -16.22 25.64
N THR A 765 24.40 -17.32 25.61
CA THR A 765 24.49 -18.39 24.62
C THR A 765 23.18 -18.44 23.85
N ALA A 766 23.25 -18.51 22.52
CA ALA A 766 22.06 -18.65 21.68
C ALA A 766 21.27 -19.93 22.03
N LEU A 767 19.94 -19.86 21.94
CA LEU A 767 19.11 -21.07 21.98
C LEU A 767 19.37 -21.93 20.73
N PRO A 768 19.25 -23.28 20.81
CA PRO A 768 19.36 -24.14 19.65
C PRO A 768 18.27 -23.83 18.61
N LEU A 769 18.70 -23.25 17.49
CA LEU A 769 17.86 -23.02 16.31
C LEU A 769 17.70 -24.32 15.51
N PRO A 770 16.52 -24.59 14.91
CA PRO A 770 16.38 -25.65 13.91
C PRO A 770 17.10 -25.30 12.59
N ASP A 771 17.46 -26.34 11.82
CA ASP A 771 17.89 -26.20 10.43
C ASP A 771 16.86 -26.88 9.51
N ALA A 772 16.18 -26.11 8.67
CA ALA A 772 15.21 -26.63 7.73
C ALA A 772 15.80 -27.68 6.75
N ALA A 773 17.12 -27.72 6.53
CA ALA A 773 17.77 -28.72 5.70
C ALA A 773 17.88 -30.11 6.35
N THR A 774 17.97 -30.20 7.68
CA THR A 774 18.15 -31.47 8.41
C THR A 774 16.95 -31.85 9.28
N ASP A 775 16.25 -30.85 9.81
CA ASP A 775 15.21 -31.03 10.82
C ASP A 775 13.81 -31.10 10.20
N SER A 776 13.60 -30.59 8.97
CA SER A 776 12.30 -30.68 8.27
C SER A 776 12.14 -32.03 7.56
N VAL A 777 10.91 -32.54 7.54
CA VAL A 777 10.54 -33.82 6.92
C VAL A 777 9.67 -33.56 5.69
N ASP A 778 9.83 -34.35 4.62
CA ASP A 778 8.91 -34.26 3.49
C ASP A 778 7.49 -34.66 3.93
N PRO A 779 6.46 -33.82 3.73
CA PRO A 779 5.07 -34.22 4.00
C PRO A 779 4.64 -35.48 3.23
N GLY A 780 5.28 -35.77 2.09
CA GLY A 780 4.97 -36.93 1.24
C GLY A 780 3.66 -36.80 0.47
N LEU A 781 3.08 -35.60 0.41
CA LEU A 781 1.74 -35.34 -0.12
C LEU A 781 1.70 -34.95 -1.61
N LYS A 782 2.87 -34.75 -2.23
CA LYS A 782 2.96 -34.26 -3.62
C LYS A 782 2.32 -35.27 -4.58
N GLY A 783 1.36 -34.80 -5.39
CA GLY A 783 0.61 -35.64 -6.32
C GLY A 783 -0.47 -36.53 -5.66
N LEU A 784 -0.72 -36.37 -4.35
CA LEU A 784 -1.76 -37.09 -3.60
C LEU A 784 -2.97 -36.19 -3.24
N GLU A 785 -3.16 -35.08 -3.95
CA GLU A 785 -4.25 -34.14 -3.69
C GLU A 785 -5.62 -34.78 -4.01
N PRO A 786 -6.58 -34.79 -3.06
CA PRO A 786 -7.92 -35.32 -3.28
C PRO A 786 -8.83 -34.32 -4.02
N ALA A 787 -9.77 -34.83 -4.81
CA ALA A 787 -10.85 -34.01 -5.36
C ALA A 787 -11.76 -33.48 -4.22
N ALA A 788 -12.06 -32.18 -4.25
CA ALA A 788 -12.73 -31.49 -3.15
C ALA A 788 -13.57 -30.27 -3.60
N GLU A 789 -14.66 -30.02 -2.87
CA GLU A 789 -15.55 -28.85 -3.02
C GLU A 789 -15.30 -27.80 -1.93
N VAL A 790 -15.64 -26.53 -2.19
CA VAL A 790 -15.52 -25.44 -1.22
C VAL A 790 -16.50 -25.65 -0.06
N LYS A 791 -15.98 -25.80 1.16
CA LYS A 791 -16.78 -25.92 2.41
C LYS A 791 -16.42 -24.90 3.48
N VAL A 792 -15.33 -24.15 3.32
CA VAL A 792 -14.87 -23.13 4.28
C VAL A 792 -14.47 -21.87 3.52
N ILE A 793 -14.88 -20.69 4.01
CA ILE A 793 -14.57 -19.39 3.42
C ILE A 793 -14.22 -18.42 4.56
N GLY A 794 -13.00 -17.86 4.56
CA GLY A 794 -12.57 -16.86 5.54
C GLY A 794 -12.66 -17.31 7.00
N GLY A 795 -12.43 -18.60 7.28
CA GLY A 795 -12.65 -19.17 8.62
C GLY A 795 -14.09 -19.58 8.95
N VAL A 796 -15.05 -19.51 8.02
CA VAL A 796 -16.46 -19.86 8.24
C VAL A 796 -16.86 -21.11 7.46
N ILE A 797 -17.37 -22.13 8.16
CA ILE A 797 -17.91 -23.36 7.55
C ILE A 797 -19.24 -23.07 6.85
N GLN A 798 -19.33 -23.43 5.58
CA GLN A 798 -20.50 -23.23 4.73
C GLN A 798 -21.50 -24.37 4.96
N THR A 799 -22.57 -24.13 5.72
CA THR A 799 -23.62 -25.12 5.96
C THR A 799 -24.55 -25.24 4.75
N THR A 800 -24.80 -26.47 4.30
CA THR A 800 -25.52 -26.77 3.03
C THR A 800 -27.05 -26.57 3.14
N THR A 801 -27.52 -25.56 3.88
CA THR A 801 -28.95 -25.34 4.20
C THR A 801 -29.57 -24.16 3.43
N ALA A 802 -29.01 -23.79 2.29
CA ALA A 802 -29.56 -22.79 1.36
C ALA A 802 -30.78 -23.30 0.54
N LYS A 803 -31.74 -24.00 1.19
CA LYS A 803 -32.96 -24.51 0.53
C LYS A 803 -34.29 -24.29 1.28
N SER A 804 -34.30 -23.62 2.45
CA SER A 804 -35.54 -23.41 3.24
C SER A 804 -35.99 -21.95 3.43
N VAL A 805 -35.15 -20.94 3.18
CA VAL A 805 -35.51 -19.53 3.43
C VAL A 805 -36.48 -18.97 2.37
N LEU A 806 -36.45 -19.49 1.13
CA LEU A 806 -37.27 -19.00 0.02
C LEU A 806 -38.78 -19.38 0.08
N ARG A 807 -39.25 -20.01 1.16
CA ARG A 807 -40.68 -20.36 1.38
C ARG A 807 -41.39 -19.56 2.49
N LYS A 808 -40.76 -18.53 3.05
CA LYS A 808 -41.36 -17.67 4.09
C LYS A 808 -41.61 -16.21 3.71
N PHE A 809 -41.30 -15.81 2.47
CA PHE A 809 -41.51 -14.43 1.96
C PHE A 809 -42.54 -14.29 0.83
N LEU A 810 -43.24 -15.38 0.47
CA LEU A 810 -44.45 -15.32 -0.34
C LEU A 810 -45.56 -16.05 0.43
N GLY A 811 -46.23 -15.30 1.28
CA GLY A 811 -47.20 -15.79 2.25
C GLY A 811 -48.25 -14.77 2.70
N LEU A 812 -48.28 -13.59 2.07
CA LEU A 812 -49.40 -12.66 1.87
C LEU A 812 -48.91 -11.51 0.96
#